data_AF-A0A8J3J3E0-F1
#
_entry.id   AF-A0A8J3J3E0-F1
#
_cell.length_a   1.000
_cell.length_b   1.000
_cell.length_c   1.000
_cell.angle_alpha   90.00
_cell.angle_beta   90.00
_cell.angle_gamma   90.00
#
_symmetry.space_group_name_H-M   'P 1'
#
loop_
_entity.id
_entity.type
_entity.pdbx_description
1 polymer ?
#
loop_
_entity_poly.entity_id
_entity_poly.type
_entity_poly.pdbx_seq_one_letter_code
_entity_poly.pdbx_strand_id
1 'polypeptide(L)'
;MADDHSGGAETGGVGGRLAGAHVLLTGATGFLGQATLEKLLSDYPDTRVSVMIRKKGSTPAAQRLTSMLRKPVFSRWRERVGDDEVARIAAERVDVVEGDLGGNPPVLPDDLDVVIHCASTVSFDPPIDDAFRTNVSGVVNLYQAIEATGTDPHVVHISTAYVAGARKGVVPEASLDHTVDWQTELAAALEARDEVERDSRRPEALRKALADAREDHGKAGPQSAALAAEDARKEWVAKRLVDYGRLRAQSLGWPDVYTFTKALGERAAEQMWAGAGHRLSIVRPAIVESALKYPYPGWIDGFKMADPIILAYGRGILQEFPGLPDGVLDIIPVDLVVNATLAVAAAPPEPADPKYFHVGSGHSNPLHFRDMYSTVRAYFEAHPMPDGGRGEIKVPIWKFPGQRSVERLLRTGERATGFAEQALLKLPASERTRDWMTKVHRKQRELEFLRKYSDLYGVYTEAEVIYTDDRLLALHETLPDDAKERDGFDPRVIDWRHYLQDVHYPAVTAAMRAVASRPRSKAVARKAELPEGTDVVAAFDLEGTVIASNMIEAYLWAKLAGKTKTGWVGELADLASAMPKYLAAERRDRGDFVRTFLRRYEGADAAELRRLVTDRLGDTLLLRALPEAVRQVRKHKAAGHRTLLITGAIDVLVSPLEALFDEVVASRLHVVDGVFTGYLDAPPLTGEARAAYLRRYALKGGYDLAKSYAYGDSFSDRPMLEAVGHANAVNPDPKLYRHAKRKKWTIQQWGRHTLGPVEALMESSEDSQLAGSWGIAAPAGAPEVTR
;
A
#
# COMPACT_ATOMS: atom_id res chain seq x y z
N MET A 1 2.45 -69.31 -39.73
CA MET A 1 1.06 -69.19 -39.24
C MET A 1 1.14 -68.43 -37.96
N ALA A 2 0.78 -67.16 -38.04
CA ALA A 2 0.76 -66.21 -36.94
C ALA A 2 -0.57 -66.38 -36.21
N ASP A 3 -0.54 -66.44 -34.89
CA ASP A 3 -1.72 -66.19 -34.06
C ASP A 3 -1.57 -64.83 -33.41
N ASP A 4 -2.65 -64.08 -33.61
CA ASP A 4 -2.92 -62.68 -33.37
C ASP A 4 -3.24 -62.45 -31.89
N HIS A 5 -2.38 -61.70 -31.20
CA HIS A 5 -2.68 -61.11 -29.89
C HIS A 5 -2.90 -59.61 -30.04
N SER A 6 -4.04 -59.25 -30.60
CA SER A 6 -4.65 -57.93 -30.47
C SER A 6 -5.25 -57.76 -29.07
N GLY A 7 -4.43 -57.27 -28.14
CA GLY A 7 -4.87 -56.81 -26.82
C GLY A 7 -5.72 -55.54 -26.96
N GLY A 8 -7.01 -55.65 -26.64
CA GLY A 8 -7.96 -54.56 -26.68
C GLY A 8 -7.55 -53.40 -25.78
N ALA A 9 -7.57 -52.19 -26.35
CA ALA A 9 -7.50 -50.96 -25.60
C ALA A 9 -8.71 -50.85 -24.67
N GLU A 10 -8.49 -50.99 -23.36
CA GLU A 10 -9.50 -50.68 -22.35
C GLU A 10 -9.90 -49.20 -22.46
N THR A 11 -11.16 -48.99 -22.82
CA THR A 11 -11.83 -47.70 -22.81
C THR A 11 -12.19 -47.34 -21.36
N GLY A 12 -11.17 -47.00 -20.57
CA GLY A 12 -11.38 -46.32 -19.29
C GLY A 12 -11.94 -44.92 -19.57
N GLY A 13 -13.13 -44.62 -19.04
CA GLY A 13 -13.73 -43.28 -19.15
C GLY A 13 -12.79 -42.19 -18.61
N VAL A 14 -13.11 -40.92 -18.91
CA VAL A 14 -12.28 -39.73 -18.58
C VAL A 14 -11.86 -39.67 -17.10
N GLY A 15 -12.57 -40.30 -16.15
CA GLY A 15 -12.13 -40.38 -14.75
C GLY A 15 -11.02 -41.40 -14.44
N GLY A 16 -10.85 -42.43 -15.26
CA GLY A 16 -10.04 -43.62 -14.94
C GLY A 16 -8.53 -43.41 -15.02
N ARG A 17 -8.03 -42.48 -15.85
CA ARG A 17 -6.57 -42.31 -16.07
C ARG A 17 -5.85 -41.50 -14.98
N LEU A 18 -6.57 -40.78 -14.12
CA LEU A 18 -5.96 -40.12 -12.96
C LEU A 18 -5.90 -41.03 -11.73
N ALA A 19 -6.73 -42.09 -11.69
CA ALA A 19 -6.69 -43.06 -10.61
C ALA A 19 -5.35 -43.82 -10.63
N GLY A 20 -4.62 -43.78 -9.52
CA GLY A 20 -3.28 -44.38 -9.40
C GLY A 20 -2.15 -43.57 -10.02
N ALA A 21 -2.44 -42.44 -10.67
CA ALA A 21 -1.41 -41.60 -11.30
C ALA A 21 -0.61 -40.78 -10.27
N HIS A 22 0.63 -40.43 -10.63
CA HIS A 22 1.43 -39.43 -9.93
C HIS A 22 1.35 -38.07 -10.64
N VAL A 23 0.72 -37.11 -9.97
CA VAL A 23 0.47 -35.76 -10.51
C VAL A 23 1.42 -34.74 -9.89
N LEU A 24 2.19 -34.02 -10.71
CA LEU A 24 2.88 -32.80 -10.28
C LEU A 24 1.94 -31.59 -10.42
N LEU A 25 1.66 -30.89 -9.32
CA LEU A 25 0.90 -29.65 -9.31
C LEU A 25 1.78 -28.45 -8.95
N THR A 26 2.05 -27.59 -9.92
CA THR A 26 2.70 -26.29 -9.65
C THR A 26 1.65 -25.24 -9.31
N GLY A 27 2.02 -24.23 -8.51
CA GLY A 27 1.08 -23.17 -8.13
C GLY A 27 -0.01 -23.63 -7.16
N ALA A 28 0.20 -24.75 -6.44
CA ALA A 28 -0.76 -25.34 -5.50
C ALA A 28 -1.27 -24.35 -4.43
N THR A 29 -0.47 -23.35 -4.06
CA THR A 29 -0.87 -22.31 -3.10
C THR A 29 -1.73 -21.18 -3.69
N GLY A 30 -1.94 -21.17 -5.01
CA GLY A 30 -2.81 -20.22 -5.72
C GLY A 30 -4.28 -20.57 -5.58
N PHE A 31 -5.16 -19.73 -6.13
CA PHE A 31 -6.61 -19.93 -6.06
C PHE A 31 -7.06 -21.20 -6.79
N LEU A 32 -6.76 -21.31 -8.09
CA LEU A 32 -7.08 -22.49 -8.87
C LEU A 32 -6.35 -23.73 -8.34
N GLY A 33 -5.04 -23.62 -8.09
CA GLY A 33 -4.23 -24.73 -7.58
C GLY A 33 -4.71 -25.31 -6.25
N GLN A 34 -5.26 -24.50 -5.33
CA GLN A 34 -5.84 -25.00 -4.09
C GLN A 34 -7.09 -25.85 -4.34
N ALA A 35 -7.98 -25.40 -5.22
CA ALA A 35 -9.19 -26.15 -5.57
C ALA A 35 -8.87 -27.42 -6.37
N THR A 36 -7.89 -27.35 -7.27
CA THR A 36 -7.38 -28.53 -7.98
C THR A 36 -6.79 -29.55 -7.01
N LEU A 37 -5.96 -29.12 -6.05
CA LEU A 37 -5.40 -30.01 -5.03
C LEU A 37 -6.51 -30.64 -4.18
N GLU A 38 -7.46 -29.82 -3.73
CA GLU A 38 -8.58 -30.31 -2.92
C GLU A 38 -9.36 -31.41 -3.65
N LYS A 39 -9.70 -31.21 -4.93
CA LYS A 39 -10.41 -32.20 -5.74
C LYS A 39 -9.58 -33.45 -6.03
N LEU A 40 -8.28 -33.32 -6.29
CA LEU A 40 -7.36 -34.46 -6.43
C LEU A 40 -7.33 -35.32 -5.15
N LEU A 41 -7.34 -34.70 -3.97
CA LEU A 41 -7.32 -35.41 -2.70
C LEU A 41 -8.69 -36.02 -2.34
N SER A 42 -9.78 -35.31 -2.66
CA SER A 42 -11.14 -35.66 -2.25
C SER A 42 -11.82 -36.71 -3.13
N ASP A 43 -11.55 -36.68 -4.45
CA ASP A 43 -12.30 -37.43 -5.46
C ASP A 43 -11.47 -38.52 -6.13
N TYR A 44 -10.14 -38.45 -6.05
CA TYR A 44 -9.21 -39.43 -6.62
C TYR A 44 -8.36 -40.08 -5.53
N PRO A 45 -8.89 -41.06 -4.76
CA PRO A 45 -8.25 -41.58 -3.54
C PRO A 45 -6.90 -42.26 -3.77
N ASP A 46 -6.67 -42.79 -4.96
CA ASP A 46 -5.44 -43.53 -5.31
C ASP A 46 -4.36 -42.64 -5.96
N THR A 47 -4.65 -41.37 -6.23
CA THR A 47 -3.71 -40.45 -6.87
C THR A 47 -2.70 -39.92 -5.87
N ARG A 48 -1.41 -40.00 -6.23
CA ARG A 48 -0.30 -39.35 -5.52
C ARG A 48 -0.06 -37.97 -6.12
N VAL A 49 0.21 -36.97 -5.29
CA VAL A 49 0.36 -35.58 -5.73
C VAL A 49 1.66 -34.99 -5.22
N SER A 50 2.58 -34.65 -6.12
CA SER A 50 3.72 -33.79 -5.81
C SER A 50 3.30 -32.32 -5.94
N VAL A 51 3.38 -31.54 -4.86
CA VAL A 51 3.06 -30.10 -4.87
C VAL A 51 4.34 -29.27 -4.82
N MET A 52 4.48 -28.35 -5.78
CA MET A 52 5.61 -27.42 -5.76
C MET A 52 5.28 -26.17 -4.95
N ILE A 53 6.04 -25.93 -3.88
CA ILE A 53 5.80 -24.83 -2.94
C ILE A 53 7.11 -24.11 -2.62
N ARG A 54 7.12 -22.78 -2.82
CA ARG A 54 8.25 -21.93 -2.41
C ARG A 54 8.31 -21.77 -0.88
N LYS A 55 9.50 -21.66 -0.29
CA LYS A 55 9.61 -21.16 1.10
C LYS A 55 9.12 -19.71 1.21
N LYS A 56 8.64 -19.31 2.39
CA LYS A 56 8.22 -17.91 2.65
C LYS A 56 8.96 -17.36 3.86
N GLY A 57 9.96 -16.51 3.63
CA GLY A 57 10.84 -16.05 4.71
C GLY A 57 11.56 -17.24 5.35
N SER A 58 11.37 -17.43 6.65
CA SER A 58 11.86 -18.60 7.41
C SER A 58 10.89 -19.79 7.41
N THR A 59 9.69 -19.66 6.86
CA THR A 59 8.68 -20.73 6.85
C THR A 59 8.97 -21.75 5.73
N PRO A 60 9.24 -23.04 6.06
CA PRO A 60 9.50 -24.09 5.07
C PRO A 60 8.26 -24.45 4.24
N ALA A 61 8.47 -25.02 3.06
CA ALA A 61 7.39 -25.44 2.15
C ALA A 61 6.39 -26.42 2.79
N ALA A 62 6.88 -27.41 3.54
CA ALA A 62 6.03 -28.39 4.23
C ALA A 62 5.07 -27.73 5.24
N GLN A 63 5.55 -26.76 6.02
CA GLN A 63 4.70 -26.02 6.95
C GLN A 63 3.64 -25.16 6.23
N ARG A 64 3.99 -24.66 5.03
CA ARG A 64 3.02 -23.96 4.18
C ARG A 64 1.92 -24.88 3.67
N LEU A 65 2.24 -26.14 3.30
CA LEU A 65 1.23 -27.15 2.94
C LEU A 65 0.28 -27.40 4.12
N THR A 66 0.79 -27.67 5.31
CA THR A 66 -0.05 -27.90 6.51
C THR A 66 -0.98 -26.72 6.78
N SER A 67 -0.48 -25.49 6.63
CA SER A 67 -1.28 -24.27 6.80
C SER A 67 -2.34 -24.12 5.70
N MET A 68 -2.01 -24.55 4.48
CA MET A 68 -2.92 -24.50 3.33
C MET A 68 -4.08 -25.46 3.48
N LEU A 69 -3.85 -26.70 3.94
CA LEU A 69 -4.91 -27.70 4.16
C LEU A 69 -5.95 -27.25 5.21
N ARG A 70 -5.64 -26.24 6.02
CA ARG A 70 -6.60 -25.64 6.99
C ARG A 70 -7.48 -24.54 6.39
N LYS A 71 -7.23 -24.13 5.15
CA LYS A 71 -8.00 -23.06 4.50
C LYS A 71 -9.44 -23.48 4.20
N PRO A 72 -10.36 -22.51 4.01
CA PRO A 72 -11.77 -22.79 3.78
C PRO A 72 -12.06 -23.72 2.60
N VAL A 73 -11.23 -23.73 1.54
CA VAL A 73 -11.40 -24.61 0.38
C VAL A 73 -11.50 -26.10 0.76
N PHE A 74 -10.71 -26.53 1.75
CA PHE A 74 -10.66 -27.91 2.26
C PHE A 74 -11.70 -28.20 3.34
N SER A 75 -12.54 -27.22 3.73
CA SER A 75 -13.42 -27.34 4.91
C SER A 75 -14.41 -28.50 4.79
N ARG A 76 -15.16 -28.58 3.67
CA ARG A 76 -16.14 -29.65 3.47
C ARG A 76 -15.49 -31.03 3.40
N TRP A 77 -14.34 -31.15 2.73
CA TRP A 77 -13.60 -32.42 2.71
C TRP A 77 -13.11 -32.79 4.11
N ARG A 78 -12.54 -31.85 4.86
CA ARG A 78 -12.13 -32.06 6.27
C ARG A 78 -13.28 -32.46 7.18
N GLU A 79 -14.44 -31.82 7.03
CA GLU A 79 -15.65 -32.18 7.78
C GLU A 79 -16.15 -33.60 7.42
N ARG A 80 -15.97 -34.03 6.16
CA ARG A 80 -16.37 -35.35 5.68
C ARG A 80 -15.46 -36.48 6.17
N VAL A 81 -14.15 -36.28 6.17
CA VAL A 81 -13.18 -37.36 6.47
C VAL A 81 -12.54 -37.27 7.86
N GLY A 82 -12.54 -36.09 8.48
CA GLY A 82 -11.89 -35.83 9.77
C GLY A 82 -10.45 -35.32 9.64
N ASP A 83 -10.01 -34.52 10.61
CA ASP A 83 -8.70 -33.87 10.58
C ASP A 83 -7.52 -34.86 10.65
N ASP A 84 -7.66 -35.94 11.41
CA ASP A 84 -6.64 -37.00 11.51
C ASP A 84 -6.46 -37.74 10.18
N GLU A 85 -7.58 -37.98 9.48
CA GLU A 85 -7.59 -38.63 8.17
C GLU A 85 -7.00 -37.72 7.10
N VAL A 86 -7.28 -36.42 7.13
CA VAL A 86 -6.62 -35.44 6.26
C VAL A 86 -5.11 -35.42 6.48
N ALA A 87 -4.66 -35.49 7.74
CA ALA A 87 -3.23 -35.56 8.05
C ALA A 87 -2.60 -36.85 7.52
N ARG A 88 -3.29 -37.99 7.65
CA ARG A 88 -2.86 -39.28 7.09
C ARG A 88 -2.77 -39.23 5.57
N ILE A 89 -3.83 -38.80 4.87
CA ILE A 89 -3.87 -38.65 3.41
C ILE A 89 -2.74 -37.74 2.93
N ALA A 90 -2.54 -36.59 3.58
CA ALA A 90 -1.48 -35.66 3.21
C ALA A 90 -0.08 -36.28 3.40
N ALA A 91 0.14 -37.08 4.45
CA ALA A 91 1.42 -37.74 4.69
C ALA A 91 1.67 -38.91 3.72
N GLU A 92 0.63 -39.64 3.32
CA GLU A 92 0.74 -40.81 2.44
C GLU A 92 0.77 -40.45 0.95
N ARG A 93 0.06 -39.38 0.55
CA ARG A 93 -0.22 -39.09 -0.87
C ARG A 93 0.33 -37.76 -1.36
N VAL A 94 0.87 -36.89 -0.50
CA VAL A 94 1.35 -35.57 -0.91
C VAL A 94 2.83 -35.37 -0.64
N ASP A 95 3.61 -35.26 -1.70
CA ASP A 95 5.02 -34.89 -1.63
C ASP A 95 5.22 -33.40 -1.83
N VAL A 96 6.10 -32.79 -1.05
CA VAL A 96 6.41 -31.35 -1.17
C VAL A 96 7.73 -31.15 -1.87
N VAL A 97 7.67 -30.59 -3.08
CA VAL A 97 8.85 -30.15 -3.82
C VAL A 97 9.12 -28.68 -3.49
N GLU A 98 10.10 -28.42 -2.61
CA GLU A 98 10.49 -27.05 -2.28
C GLU A 98 11.34 -26.45 -3.42
N GLY A 99 10.79 -25.47 -4.14
CA GLY A 99 11.51 -24.85 -5.26
C GLY A 99 10.80 -23.62 -5.85
N ASP A 100 11.53 -22.84 -6.64
CA ASP A 100 11.04 -21.68 -7.39
C ASP A 100 11.44 -21.79 -8.87
N LEU A 101 10.44 -21.90 -9.75
CA LEU A 101 10.65 -21.97 -11.18
C LEU A 101 11.28 -20.69 -11.77
N GLY A 102 11.12 -19.54 -11.11
CA GLY A 102 11.75 -18.28 -11.57
C GLY A 102 13.26 -18.19 -11.32
N GLY A 103 13.83 -19.15 -10.58
CA GLY A 103 15.26 -19.20 -10.24
C GLY A 103 15.87 -20.54 -10.61
N ASN A 104 16.39 -21.26 -9.61
CA ASN A 104 16.91 -22.62 -9.79
C ASN A 104 15.77 -23.62 -9.64
N PRO A 105 15.36 -24.34 -10.71
CA PRO A 105 14.31 -25.34 -10.61
C PRO A 105 14.73 -26.48 -9.67
N PRO A 106 13.79 -27.04 -8.89
CA PRO A 106 14.06 -28.19 -8.04
C PRO A 106 14.21 -29.47 -8.87
N VAL A 107 14.81 -30.51 -8.28
CA VAL A 107 14.76 -31.86 -8.83
C VAL A 107 13.33 -32.36 -8.73
N LEU A 108 12.79 -32.85 -9.85
CA LEU A 108 11.43 -33.39 -9.93
C LEU A 108 11.46 -34.93 -9.74
N PRO A 109 10.34 -35.53 -9.30
CA PRO A 109 10.19 -36.99 -9.27
C PRO A 109 10.37 -37.61 -10.66
N ASP A 110 10.90 -38.82 -10.72
CA ASP A 110 11.18 -39.60 -11.95
C ASP A 110 10.06 -40.60 -12.31
N ASP A 111 8.91 -40.49 -11.66
CA ASP A 111 7.73 -41.34 -11.82
C ASP A 111 6.47 -40.50 -12.09
N LEU A 112 6.60 -39.37 -12.78
CA LEU A 112 5.48 -38.48 -13.11
C LEU A 112 4.66 -38.98 -14.30
N ASP A 113 3.34 -39.08 -14.13
CA ASP A 113 2.40 -39.40 -15.20
C ASP A 113 1.76 -38.13 -15.80
N VAL A 114 1.51 -37.13 -14.94
CA VAL A 114 0.80 -35.89 -15.32
C VAL A 114 1.45 -34.70 -14.63
N VAL A 115 1.60 -33.59 -15.37
CA VAL A 115 2.01 -32.30 -14.82
C VAL A 115 0.92 -31.27 -15.06
N ILE A 116 0.34 -30.72 -13.99
CA ILE A 116 -0.58 -29.59 -14.05
C ILE A 116 0.20 -28.32 -13.68
N HIS A 117 0.54 -27.53 -14.69
CA HIS A 117 1.29 -26.29 -14.50
C HIS A 117 0.36 -25.09 -14.29
N CYS A 118 0.10 -24.74 -13.03
CA CYS A 118 -0.73 -23.58 -12.63
C CYS A 118 0.10 -22.43 -12.01
N ALA A 119 1.42 -22.58 -11.84
CA ALA A 119 2.27 -21.53 -11.29
C ALA A 119 2.33 -20.30 -12.21
N SER A 120 1.82 -19.16 -11.74
CA SER A 120 1.94 -17.88 -12.43
C SER A 120 1.68 -16.73 -11.45
N THR A 121 2.13 -15.53 -11.82
CA THR A 121 1.75 -14.29 -11.12
C THR A 121 0.60 -13.62 -11.89
N VAL A 122 -0.58 -13.53 -11.26
CA VAL A 122 -1.74 -12.78 -11.79
C VAL A 122 -1.60 -11.31 -11.35
N SER A 123 -0.63 -10.63 -11.93
CA SER A 123 -0.46 -9.18 -11.82
C SER A 123 -0.38 -8.64 -13.24
N PHE A 124 -1.18 -7.63 -13.57
CA PHE A 124 -1.24 -7.06 -14.92
C PHE A 124 -0.14 -6.04 -15.21
N ASP A 125 0.43 -5.43 -14.17
CA ASP A 125 1.51 -4.42 -14.28
C ASP A 125 2.74 -4.76 -13.40
N PRO A 126 3.28 -6.00 -13.39
CA PRO A 126 4.58 -6.26 -12.80
C PRO A 126 5.69 -5.57 -13.61
N PRO A 127 6.86 -5.28 -12.99
CA PRO A 127 8.07 -4.98 -13.73
C PRO A 127 8.32 -6.05 -14.82
N ILE A 128 8.72 -5.62 -16.02
CA ILE A 128 8.87 -6.54 -17.16
C ILE A 128 9.75 -7.76 -16.84
N ASP A 129 10.87 -7.56 -16.16
CA ASP A 129 11.80 -8.62 -15.81
C ASP A 129 11.17 -9.63 -14.85
N ASP A 130 10.37 -9.17 -13.88
CA ASP A 130 9.66 -10.04 -12.94
C ASP A 130 8.54 -10.84 -13.64
N ALA A 131 7.87 -10.21 -14.62
CA ALA A 131 6.83 -10.84 -15.44
C ALA A 131 7.40 -12.00 -16.25
N PHE A 132 8.48 -11.75 -16.99
CA PHE A 132 9.14 -12.73 -17.85
C PHE A 132 9.82 -13.84 -17.03
N ARG A 133 10.46 -13.50 -15.92
CA ARG A 133 11.07 -14.49 -15.01
C ARG A 133 10.04 -15.49 -14.50
N THR A 134 8.84 -15.03 -14.17
CA THR A 134 7.78 -15.92 -13.66
C THR A 134 7.11 -16.73 -14.76
N ASN A 135 6.66 -16.06 -15.84
CA ASN A 135 5.73 -16.65 -16.80
C ASN A 135 6.40 -17.22 -18.05
N VAL A 136 7.67 -16.90 -18.31
CA VAL A 136 8.44 -17.42 -19.45
C VAL A 136 9.62 -18.25 -18.95
N SER A 137 10.53 -17.69 -18.15
CA SER A 137 11.64 -18.50 -17.58
C SER A 137 11.13 -19.62 -16.70
N GLY A 138 10.07 -19.39 -15.90
CA GLY A 138 9.47 -20.44 -15.08
C GLY A 138 8.92 -21.61 -15.90
N VAL A 139 8.45 -21.34 -17.12
CA VAL A 139 7.97 -22.35 -18.06
C VAL A 139 9.15 -23.13 -18.63
N VAL A 140 10.17 -22.42 -19.15
CA VAL A 140 11.42 -23.02 -19.67
C VAL A 140 12.07 -23.93 -18.63
N ASN A 141 12.22 -23.44 -17.41
CA ASN A 141 12.85 -24.16 -16.31
C ASN A 141 12.04 -25.40 -15.90
N LEU A 142 10.71 -25.35 -15.97
CA LEU A 142 9.87 -26.51 -15.70
C LEU A 142 10.08 -27.60 -16.76
N TYR A 143 9.99 -27.25 -18.04
CA TYR A 143 10.15 -28.24 -19.11
C TYR A 143 11.55 -28.87 -19.12
N GLN A 144 12.60 -28.08 -18.91
CA GLN A 144 13.97 -28.59 -18.74
C GLN A 144 14.09 -29.54 -17.52
N ALA A 145 13.42 -29.21 -16.42
CA ALA A 145 13.43 -30.07 -15.24
C ALA A 145 12.67 -31.38 -15.46
N ILE A 146 11.57 -31.36 -16.23
CA ILE A 146 10.84 -32.58 -16.60
C ILE A 146 11.68 -33.42 -17.56
N GLU A 147 12.25 -32.83 -18.63
CA GLU A 147 13.14 -33.53 -19.57
C GLU A 147 14.30 -34.22 -18.84
N ALA A 148 14.89 -33.56 -17.83
CA ALA A 148 15.99 -34.10 -17.05
C ALA A 148 15.62 -35.35 -16.23
N THR A 149 14.33 -35.60 -15.97
CA THR A 149 13.87 -36.85 -15.32
C THR A 149 13.86 -38.05 -16.27
N GLY A 150 13.81 -37.82 -17.59
CA GLY A 150 13.61 -38.86 -18.60
C GLY A 150 12.19 -39.42 -18.69
N THR A 151 11.23 -38.84 -17.94
CA THR A 151 9.80 -39.20 -18.04
C THR A 151 9.10 -38.48 -19.20
N ASP A 152 7.96 -39.02 -19.64
CA ASP A 152 7.11 -38.45 -20.69
C ASP A 152 5.66 -38.18 -20.18
N PRO A 153 5.50 -37.33 -19.14
CA PRO A 153 4.19 -37.07 -18.58
C PRO A 153 3.31 -36.27 -19.54
N HIS A 154 1.99 -36.42 -19.40
CA HIS A 154 1.06 -35.48 -20.01
C HIS A 154 1.12 -34.13 -19.29
N VAL A 155 1.51 -33.07 -20.01
CA VAL A 155 1.56 -31.72 -19.44
C VAL A 155 0.28 -30.94 -19.75
N VAL A 156 -0.43 -30.52 -18.71
CA VAL A 156 -1.54 -29.58 -18.76
C VAL A 156 -1.04 -28.19 -18.35
N HIS A 157 -0.89 -27.30 -19.33
CA HIS A 157 -0.41 -25.95 -19.13
C HIS A 157 -1.58 -24.98 -18.93
N ILE A 158 -1.67 -24.35 -17.75
CA ILE A 158 -2.71 -23.35 -17.49
C ILE A 158 -2.27 -21.97 -17.98
N SER A 159 -2.96 -21.48 -19.00
CA SER A 159 -2.79 -20.16 -19.60
C SER A 159 -4.00 -19.26 -19.27
N THR A 160 -4.45 -18.44 -20.22
CA THR A 160 -5.65 -17.59 -20.11
C THR A 160 -6.27 -17.33 -21.48
N ALA A 161 -7.59 -17.19 -21.59
CA ALA A 161 -8.25 -16.88 -22.86
C ALA A 161 -7.71 -15.57 -23.49
N TYR A 162 -7.28 -14.61 -22.67
CA TYR A 162 -6.79 -13.30 -23.10
C TYR A 162 -5.41 -13.31 -23.77
N VAL A 163 -4.74 -14.47 -23.90
CA VAL A 163 -3.50 -14.60 -24.69
C VAL A 163 -3.67 -14.28 -26.17
N ALA A 164 -4.91 -14.26 -26.68
CA ALA A 164 -5.21 -13.79 -28.03
C ALA A 164 -4.89 -12.29 -28.24
N GLY A 165 -4.66 -11.52 -27.18
CA GLY A 165 -4.31 -10.10 -27.26
C GLY A 165 -5.50 -9.23 -27.67
N ALA A 166 -5.22 -8.06 -28.25
CA ALA A 166 -6.20 -7.07 -28.68
C ALA A 166 -6.89 -7.41 -30.03
N ARG A 167 -6.97 -8.71 -30.38
CA ARG A 167 -7.70 -9.16 -31.57
C ARG A 167 -9.19 -8.82 -31.42
N LYS A 168 -9.91 -8.87 -32.54
CA LYS A 168 -11.36 -8.69 -32.57
C LYS A 168 -12.00 -9.86 -33.31
N GLY A 169 -13.21 -10.23 -32.89
CA GLY A 169 -13.98 -11.32 -33.49
C GLY A 169 -13.77 -12.65 -32.78
N VAL A 170 -13.92 -13.74 -33.53
CA VAL A 170 -13.97 -15.10 -33.00
C VAL A 170 -12.56 -15.69 -32.94
N VAL A 171 -12.18 -16.22 -31.78
CA VAL A 171 -10.90 -16.88 -31.54
C VAL A 171 -11.15 -18.37 -31.26
N PRO A 172 -10.73 -19.27 -32.17
CA PRO A 172 -10.92 -20.69 -32.00
C PRO A 172 -9.93 -21.29 -31.01
N GLU A 173 -10.25 -22.47 -30.48
CA GLU A 173 -9.34 -23.28 -29.67
C GLU A 173 -8.20 -23.86 -30.52
N ALA A 174 -7.16 -23.05 -30.75
CA ALA A 174 -5.99 -23.39 -31.54
C ALA A 174 -4.73 -22.69 -31.01
N SER A 175 -3.58 -23.04 -31.60
CA SER A 175 -2.31 -22.32 -31.41
C SER A 175 -2.47 -20.84 -31.75
N LEU A 176 -1.72 -19.99 -31.05
CA LEU A 176 -1.77 -18.55 -31.26
C LEU A 176 -1.04 -18.18 -32.55
N ASP A 177 -1.72 -17.42 -33.41
CA ASP A 177 -1.10 -16.90 -34.65
C ASP A 177 -0.27 -15.65 -34.37
N HIS A 178 1.01 -15.81 -33.97
CA HIS A 178 1.99 -14.73 -33.88
C HIS A 178 3.39 -15.21 -34.23
N THR A 179 4.25 -14.26 -34.62
CA THR A 179 5.65 -14.51 -35.01
C THR A 179 6.67 -14.01 -33.98
N VAL A 180 6.21 -13.53 -32.82
CA VAL A 180 7.11 -13.04 -31.75
C VAL A 180 7.97 -14.19 -31.23
N ASP A 181 9.29 -13.99 -31.23
CA ASP A 181 10.26 -14.92 -30.65
C ASP A 181 10.37 -14.71 -29.14
N TRP A 182 9.92 -15.70 -28.38
CA TRP A 182 9.93 -15.65 -26.92
C TRP A 182 11.35 -15.63 -26.34
N GLN A 183 12.35 -16.18 -27.03
CA GLN A 183 13.73 -16.22 -26.54
C GLN A 183 14.36 -14.82 -26.57
N THR A 184 14.19 -14.12 -27.69
CA THR A 184 14.63 -12.73 -27.85
C THR A 184 13.95 -11.81 -26.83
N GLU A 185 12.62 -11.92 -26.68
CA GLU A 185 11.89 -11.09 -25.71
C GLU A 185 12.28 -11.41 -24.27
N LEU A 186 12.53 -12.68 -23.93
CA LEU A 186 12.99 -13.07 -22.61
C LEU A 186 14.36 -12.46 -22.29
N ALA A 187 15.33 -12.56 -23.20
CA ALA A 187 16.64 -11.97 -23.01
C ALA A 187 16.55 -10.45 -22.77
N ALA A 188 15.82 -9.74 -23.64
CA ALA A 188 15.61 -8.30 -23.52
C ALA A 188 14.91 -7.90 -22.22
N ALA A 189 13.89 -8.65 -21.79
CA ALA A 189 13.16 -8.37 -20.56
C ALA A 189 14.04 -8.51 -19.31
N LEU A 190 14.90 -9.53 -19.25
CA LEU A 190 15.81 -9.72 -18.13
C LEU A 190 16.90 -8.64 -18.08
N GLU A 191 17.39 -8.18 -19.23
CA GLU A 191 18.37 -7.10 -19.34
C GLU A 191 17.79 -5.71 -19.01
N ALA A 192 16.48 -5.50 -19.20
CA ALA A 192 15.82 -4.21 -19.00
C ALA A 192 16.03 -3.64 -17.59
N ARG A 193 16.12 -4.49 -16.55
CA ARG A 193 16.40 -4.08 -15.17
C ARG A 193 17.74 -3.33 -15.09
N ASP A 194 18.79 -3.91 -15.66
CA ASP A 194 20.14 -3.36 -15.60
C ASP A 194 20.26 -2.08 -16.43
N GLU A 195 19.59 -2.01 -17.58
CA GLU A 195 19.50 -0.78 -18.37
C GLU A 195 18.81 0.36 -17.60
N VAL A 196 17.61 0.11 -17.06
CA VAL A 196 16.86 1.11 -16.30
C VAL A 196 17.63 1.55 -15.05
N GLU A 197 18.30 0.62 -14.36
CA GLU A 197 19.14 0.94 -13.20
C GLU A 197 20.34 1.82 -13.59
N ARG A 198 21.00 1.55 -14.72
CA ARG A 198 22.08 2.42 -15.26
C ARG A 198 21.56 3.81 -15.60
N ASP A 199 20.41 3.89 -16.26
CA ASP A 199 19.77 5.16 -16.64
C ASP A 199 19.41 6.01 -15.43
N SER A 200 18.89 5.38 -14.37
CA SER A 200 18.53 6.07 -13.12
C SER A 200 19.73 6.70 -12.40
N ARG A 201 20.95 6.23 -12.68
CA ARG A 201 22.21 6.70 -12.07
C ARG A 201 23.00 7.65 -12.96
N ARG A 202 22.48 8.01 -14.14
CA ARG A 202 23.10 9.05 -14.99
C ARG A 202 23.10 10.40 -14.26
N PRO A 203 24.13 11.25 -14.44
CA PRO A 203 24.22 12.54 -13.75
C PRO A 203 22.97 13.42 -13.91
N GLU A 204 22.31 13.38 -15.07
CA GLU A 204 21.11 14.18 -15.37
C GLU A 204 19.93 13.75 -14.50
N ALA A 205 19.70 12.43 -14.38
CA ALA A 205 18.65 11.86 -13.53
C ALA A 205 18.91 12.16 -12.05
N LEU A 206 20.15 11.98 -11.59
CA LEU A 206 20.54 12.25 -10.20
C LEU A 206 20.44 13.73 -9.84
N ARG A 207 20.86 14.64 -10.74
CA ARG A 207 20.71 16.09 -10.53
C ARG A 207 19.24 16.49 -10.38
N LYS A 208 18.36 15.94 -11.23
CA LYS A 208 16.92 16.19 -11.15
C LYS A 208 16.34 15.65 -9.84
N ALA A 209 16.57 14.38 -9.53
CA ALA A 209 16.07 13.77 -8.29
C ALA A 209 16.55 14.52 -7.04
N LEU A 210 17.81 14.97 -7.01
CA LEU A 210 18.35 15.75 -5.90
C LEU A 210 17.77 17.16 -5.82
N ALA A 211 17.49 17.81 -6.96
CA ALA A 211 16.85 19.13 -6.99
C ALA A 211 15.44 19.06 -6.42
N ASP A 212 14.63 18.12 -6.91
CA ASP A 212 13.25 17.88 -6.45
C ASP A 212 13.25 17.53 -4.94
N ALA A 213 14.14 16.64 -4.51
CA ALA A 213 14.25 16.25 -3.11
C ALA A 213 14.71 17.40 -2.20
N ARG A 214 15.56 18.32 -2.67
CA ARG A 214 15.96 19.51 -1.90
C ARG A 214 14.81 20.51 -1.74
N GLU A 215 13.97 20.68 -2.76
CA GLU A 215 12.78 21.53 -2.67
C GLU A 215 11.77 21.00 -1.63
N ASP A 216 11.55 19.69 -1.65
CA ASP A 216 10.58 19.07 -0.76
C ASP A 216 11.12 18.83 0.65
N HIS A 217 12.39 18.43 0.77
CA HIS A 217 12.98 17.91 2.00
C HIS A 217 14.18 18.70 2.54
N GLY A 218 14.63 19.77 1.88
CA GLY A 218 15.78 20.58 2.31
C GLY A 218 15.66 21.12 3.74
N LYS A 219 14.43 21.44 4.20
CA LYS A 219 14.15 21.86 5.59
C LYS A 219 14.61 20.86 6.66
N ALA A 220 14.66 19.58 6.33
CA ALA A 220 15.07 18.52 7.26
C ALA A 220 16.59 18.32 7.28
N GLY A 221 17.29 18.75 6.22
CA GLY A 221 18.74 18.68 6.08
C GLY A 221 19.21 17.98 4.79
N PRO A 222 20.53 18.03 4.51
CA PRO A 222 21.10 17.50 3.28
C PRO A 222 21.05 15.97 3.16
N GLN A 223 21.21 15.21 4.26
CA GLN A 223 21.12 13.75 4.21
C GLN A 223 19.69 13.27 3.99
N SER A 224 18.72 13.98 4.57
CA SER A 224 17.29 13.77 4.43
C SER A 224 16.84 13.99 2.99
N ALA A 225 17.42 14.99 2.31
CA ALA A 225 17.23 15.20 0.89
C ALA A 225 17.90 14.12 0.04
N ALA A 226 19.12 13.68 0.40
CA ALA A 226 19.82 12.60 -0.32
C ALA A 226 19.08 11.25 -0.25
N LEU A 227 18.60 10.87 0.95
CA LEU A 227 17.78 9.65 1.14
C LEU A 227 16.48 9.73 0.34
N ALA A 228 15.80 10.87 0.38
CA ALA A 228 14.58 11.07 -0.40
C ALA A 228 14.82 11.01 -1.92
N ALA A 229 15.97 11.52 -2.40
CA ALA A 229 16.36 11.40 -3.80
C ALA A 229 16.60 9.93 -4.20
N GLU A 230 17.24 9.13 -3.32
CA GLU A 230 17.46 7.71 -3.57
C GLU A 230 16.15 6.90 -3.56
N ASP A 231 15.24 7.20 -2.62
CA ASP A 231 13.90 6.59 -2.60
C ASP A 231 13.11 6.93 -3.86
N ALA A 232 13.12 8.20 -4.28
CA ALA A 232 12.48 8.64 -5.52
C ALA A 232 13.09 7.97 -6.76
N ARG A 233 14.41 7.75 -6.78
CA ARG A 233 15.10 7.02 -7.86
C ARG A 233 14.62 5.56 -7.92
N LYS A 234 14.54 4.86 -6.78
CA LYS A 234 14.02 3.48 -6.73
C LYS A 234 12.57 3.39 -7.20
N GLU A 235 11.73 4.34 -6.79
CA GLU A 235 10.34 4.42 -7.26
C GLU A 235 10.28 4.68 -8.78
N TRP A 236 11.16 5.54 -9.30
CA TRP A 236 11.29 5.79 -10.73
C TRP A 236 11.69 4.52 -11.50
N VAL A 237 12.67 3.76 -11.01
CA VAL A 237 13.09 2.48 -11.62
C VAL A 237 11.91 1.50 -11.68
N ALA A 238 11.19 1.33 -10.56
CA ALA A 238 10.04 0.44 -10.51
C ALA A 238 8.95 0.83 -11.52
N LYS A 239 8.59 2.13 -11.58
CA LYS A 239 7.61 2.64 -12.55
C LYS A 239 8.10 2.46 -13.99
N ARG A 240 9.37 2.72 -14.26
CA ARG A 240 9.94 2.63 -15.60
C ARG A 240 9.91 1.21 -16.14
N LEU A 241 10.13 0.19 -15.30
CA LEU A 241 10.05 -1.21 -15.71
C LEU A 241 8.63 -1.70 -15.96
N VAL A 242 7.66 -1.18 -15.20
CA VAL A 242 6.24 -1.40 -15.47
C VAL A 242 5.84 -0.78 -16.82
N ASP A 243 6.23 0.48 -17.05
CA ASP A 243 5.98 1.17 -18.32
C ASP A 243 6.63 0.44 -19.50
N TYR A 244 7.85 -0.07 -19.32
CA TYR A 244 8.56 -0.85 -20.34
C TYR A 244 7.74 -2.09 -20.73
N GLY A 245 7.31 -2.89 -19.75
CA GLY A 245 6.50 -4.09 -19.99
C GLY A 245 5.18 -3.78 -20.67
N ARG A 246 4.47 -2.77 -20.17
CA ARG A 246 3.19 -2.33 -20.73
C ARG A 246 3.32 -1.87 -22.18
N LEU A 247 4.26 -0.96 -22.46
CA LEU A 247 4.47 -0.44 -23.81
C LEU A 247 4.97 -1.53 -24.76
N ARG A 248 5.83 -2.45 -24.30
CA ARG A 248 6.30 -3.56 -25.13
C ARG A 248 5.16 -4.49 -25.53
N ALA A 249 4.33 -4.91 -24.56
CA ALA A 249 3.15 -5.72 -24.82
C ALA A 249 2.20 -5.04 -25.83
N GLN A 250 1.86 -3.78 -25.60
CA GLN A 250 0.97 -2.99 -26.46
C GLN A 250 1.54 -2.81 -27.88
N SER A 251 2.85 -2.61 -28.01
CA SER A 251 3.52 -2.48 -29.32
C SER A 251 3.41 -3.75 -30.17
N LEU A 252 3.20 -4.90 -29.53
CA LEU A 252 3.08 -6.21 -30.17
C LEU A 252 1.62 -6.71 -30.23
N GLY A 253 0.66 -5.90 -29.79
CA GLY A 253 -0.76 -6.22 -29.88
C GLY A 253 -1.37 -6.92 -28.65
N TRP A 254 -0.65 -7.00 -27.53
CA TRP A 254 -1.19 -7.47 -26.25
C TRP A 254 -1.60 -6.30 -25.34
N PRO A 255 -2.71 -6.42 -24.62
CA PRO A 255 -3.23 -5.33 -23.79
C PRO A 255 -2.30 -4.97 -22.62
N ASP A 256 -1.63 -5.98 -22.06
CA ASP A 256 -0.75 -5.87 -20.90
C ASP A 256 0.35 -6.94 -20.90
N VAL A 257 1.31 -6.79 -19.98
CA VAL A 257 2.47 -7.69 -19.88
C VAL A 257 2.09 -9.09 -19.39
N TYR A 258 0.97 -9.24 -18.68
CA TYR A 258 0.51 -10.54 -18.19
C TYR A 258 0.06 -11.45 -19.34
N THR A 259 -0.87 -10.97 -20.16
CA THR A 259 -1.35 -11.69 -21.35
C THR A 259 -0.23 -11.94 -22.35
N PHE A 260 0.67 -10.96 -22.52
CA PHE A 260 1.84 -11.11 -23.38
C PHE A 260 2.76 -12.23 -22.91
N THR A 261 3.16 -12.23 -21.63
CA THR A 261 4.07 -13.27 -21.11
C THR A 261 3.42 -14.65 -21.04
N LYS A 262 2.10 -14.74 -20.86
CA LYS A 262 1.36 -16.00 -20.99
C LYS A 262 1.36 -16.54 -22.42
N ALA A 263 1.16 -15.69 -23.43
CA ALA A 263 1.24 -16.08 -24.82
C ALA A 263 2.64 -16.60 -25.19
N LEU A 264 3.69 -15.92 -24.71
CA LEU A 264 5.07 -16.39 -24.89
C LEU A 264 5.35 -17.70 -24.14
N GLY A 265 4.77 -17.89 -22.96
CA GLY A 265 4.83 -19.15 -22.21
C GLY A 265 4.17 -20.32 -22.98
N GLU A 266 3.02 -20.09 -23.63
CA GLU A 266 2.42 -21.09 -24.52
C GLU A 266 3.36 -21.43 -25.68
N ARG A 267 3.94 -20.42 -26.34
CA ARG A 267 4.87 -20.68 -27.45
C ARG A 267 6.12 -21.43 -27.01
N ALA A 268 6.64 -21.16 -25.81
CA ALA A 268 7.75 -21.92 -25.23
C ALA A 268 7.33 -23.38 -24.96
N ALA A 269 6.14 -23.61 -24.40
CA ALA A 269 5.60 -24.95 -24.18
C ALA A 269 5.43 -25.74 -25.50
N GLU A 270 4.88 -25.11 -26.52
CA GLU A 270 4.71 -25.69 -27.85
C GLU A 270 6.06 -26.10 -28.45
N GLN A 271 7.05 -25.21 -28.43
CA GLN A 271 8.34 -25.46 -29.07
C GLN A 271 9.24 -26.43 -28.30
N MET A 272 9.29 -26.31 -26.97
CA MET A 272 10.18 -27.13 -26.15
C MET A 272 9.60 -28.51 -25.86
N TRP A 273 8.28 -28.62 -25.65
CA TRP A 273 7.66 -29.87 -25.22
C TRP A 273 6.97 -30.60 -26.36
N ALA A 274 5.92 -30.00 -26.94
CA ALA A 274 5.20 -30.64 -28.04
C ALA A 274 6.10 -30.84 -29.28
N GLY A 275 6.95 -29.85 -29.59
CA GLY A 275 7.94 -29.90 -30.67
C GLY A 275 9.02 -30.97 -30.48
N ALA A 276 9.27 -31.41 -29.24
CA ALA A 276 10.17 -32.53 -28.92
C ALA A 276 9.45 -33.90 -28.96
N GLY A 277 8.16 -33.94 -29.32
CA GLY A 277 7.40 -35.17 -29.45
C GLY A 277 6.57 -35.54 -28.23
N HIS A 278 6.43 -34.66 -27.23
CA HIS A 278 5.69 -34.96 -26.00
C HIS A 278 4.20 -34.58 -26.08
N ARG A 279 3.43 -34.96 -25.04
CA ARG A 279 1.99 -34.68 -24.93
C ARG A 279 1.73 -33.37 -24.19
N LEU A 280 1.02 -32.45 -24.83
CA LEU A 280 0.71 -31.11 -24.31
C LEU A 280 -0.76 -30.75 -24.49
N SER A 281 -1.41 -30.34 -23.40
CA SER A 281 -2.70 -29.66 -23.44
C SER A 281 -2.58 -28.26 -22.84
N ILE A 282 -3.16 -27.27 -23.49
CA ILE A 282 -3.22 -25.88 -23.03
C ILE A 282 -4.66 -25.56 -22.62
N VAL A 283 -4.86 -25.23 -21.36
CA VAL A 283 -6.16 -24.80 -20.82
C VAL A 283 -6.11 -23.30 -20.64
N ARG A 284 -7.08 -22.58 -21.22
CA ARG A 284 -7.17 -21.12 -21.23
C ARG A 284 -8.46 -20.68 -20.53
N PRO A 285 -8.45 -20.53 -19.19
CA PRO A 285 -9.58 -19.98 -18.48
C PRO A 285 -9.79 -18.50 -18.81
N ALA A 286 -11.06 -18.08 -18.83
CA ALA A 286 -11.46 -16.68 -18.81
C ALA A 286 -11.28 -16.08 -17.39
N ILE A 287 -12.03 -15.04 -17.03
CA ILE A 287 -11.95 -14.46 -15.68
C ILE A 287 -12.54 -15.45 -14.67
N VAL A 288 -11.67 -16.08 -13.87
CA VAL A 288 -12.07 -17.07 -12.88
C VAL A 288 -12.61 -16.39 -11.62
N GLU A 289 -13.88 -16.59 -11.32
CA GLU A 289 -14.57 -16.06 -10.15
C GLU A 289 -14.99 -17.18 -9.16
N SER A 290 -15.78 -16.83 -8.14
CA SER A 290 -16.17 -17.75 -7.06
C SER A 290 -16.78 -19.07 -7.56
N ALA A 291 -16.67 -20.13 -6.76
CA ALA A 291 -17.31 -21.40 -7.07
C ALA A 291 -18.82 -21.28 -7.23
N LEU A 292 -19.38 -21.94 -8.24
CA LEU A 292 -20.83 -22.06 -8.42
C LEU A 292 -21.40 -23.07 -7.41
N LYS A 293 -20.77 -24.25 -7.31
CA LYS A 293 -21.21 -25.37 -6.47
C LYS A 293 -20.11 -25.87 -5.53
N TYR A 294 -18.89 -26.09 -6.04
CA TYR A 294 -17.83 -26.83 -5.34
C TYR A 294 -16.54 -26.00 -5.14
N PRO A 295 -15.86 -26.04 -3.97
CA PRO A 295 -16.12 -26.85 -2.78
C PRO A 295 -17.41 -26.44 -2.05
N TYR A 296 -17.81 -25.17 -2.15
CA TYR A 296 -19.13 -24.68 -1.76
C TYR A 296 -19.48 -23.42 -2.55
N PRO A 297 -20.77 -23.11 -2.72
CA PRO A 297 -21.20 -21.92 -3.45
C PRO A 297 -20.60 -20.64 -2.86
N GLY A 298 -19.99 -19.82 -3.70
CA GLY A 298 -19.40 -18.54 -3.33
C GLY A 298 -17.99 -18.64 -2.77
N TRP A 299 -17.37 -19.83 -2.74
CA TRP A 299 -15.97 -19.95 -2.32
C TRP A 299 -15.04 -19.15 -3.26
N ILE A 300 -14.22 -18.29 -2.67
CA ILE A 300 -13.24 -17.45 -3.37
C ILE A 300 -12.04 -17.21 -2.44
N ASP A 301 -10.80 -17.37 -2.93
CA ASP A 301 -9.60 -17.13 -2.12
C ASP A 301 -8.98 -15.75 -2.42
N GLY A 302 -9.23 -14.79 -1.54
CA GLY A 302 -8.76 -13.40 -1.68
C GLY A 302 -9.59 -12.58 -2.67
N PHE A 303 -9.23 -11.31 -2.84
CA PHE A 303 -9.91 -10.41 -3.78
C PHE A 303 -9.52 -10.73 -5.23
N LYS A 304 -10.53 -10.98 -6.07
CA LYS A 304 -10.37 -11.24 -7.51
C LYS A 304 -10.53 -9.97 -8.34
N MET A 305 -10.60 -10.18 -9.65
CA MET A 305 -10.61 -9.11 -10.64
C MET A 305 -11.87 -8.25 -10.48
N ALA A 306 -13.06 -8.87 -10.33
CA ALA A 306 -14.33 -8.16 -10.22
C ALA A 306 -14.65 -7.61 -8.81
N ASP A 307 -14.25 -8.29 -7.73
CA ASP A 307 -14.64 -7.94 -6.35
C ASP A 307 -14.41 -6.46 -5.99
N PRO A 308 -13.24 -5.86 -6.29
CA PRO A 308 -12.98 -4.49 -5.88
C PRO A 308 -13.86 -3.48 -6.63
N ILE A 309 -14.27 -3.78 -7.88
CA ILE A 309 -15.21 -2.98 -8.67
C ILE A 309 -16.61 -3.06 -8.05
N ILE A 310 -17.07 -4.28 -7.74
CA ILE A 310 -18.37 -4.54 -7.11
C ILE A 310 -18.46 -3.77 -5.78
N LEU A 311 -17.40 -3.82 -4.96
CA LEU A 311 -17.35 -3.12 -3.68
C LEU A 311 -17.23 -1.61 -3.82
N ALA A 312 -16.49 -1.11 -4.80
CA ALA A 312 -16.39 0.32 -5.07
C ALA A 312 -17.72 0.91 -5.56
N TYR A 313 -18.46 0.15 -6.37
CA TYR A 313 -19.81 0.50 -6.79
C TYR A 313 -20.78 0.53 -5.59
N GLY A 314 -20.81 -0.53 -4.78
CA GLY A 314 -21.64 -0.59 -3.57
C GLY A 314 -21.33 0.50 -2.54
N ARG A 315 -20.10 1.03 -2.53
CA ARG A 315 -19.68 2.16 -1.69
C ARG A 315 -19.94 3.54 -2.31
N GLY A 316 -20.51 3.61 -3.51
CA GLY A 316 -20.73 4.85 -4.23
C GLY A 316 -19.44 5.57 -4.63
N ILE A 317 -18.30 4.89 -4.66
CA ILE A 317 -17.02 5.48 -5.09
C ILE A 317 -16.96 5.52 -6.63
N LEU A 318 -17.45 4.46 -7.27
CA LEU A 318 -17.40 4.28 -8.72
C LEU A 318 -18.64 4.89 -9.39
N GLN A 319 -18.55 6.19 -9.69
CA GLN A 319 -19.67 6.98 -10.25
C GLN A 319 -19.98 6.66 -11.71
N GLU A 320 -18.98 6.26 -12.50
CA GLU A 320 -19.11 5.88 -13.90
C GLU A 320 -18.14 4.72 -14.19
N PHE A 321 -18.44 3.92 -15.22
CA PHE A 321 -17.61 2.79 -15.65
C PHE A 321 -17.18 2.94 -17.12
N PRO A 322 -15.90 2.75 -17.46
CA PRO A 322 -15.37 2.97 -18.81
C PRO A 322 -15.59 1.82 -19.80
N GLY A 323 -16.59 0.95 -19.59
CA GLY A 323 -16.85 -0.22 -20.45
C GLY A 323 -17.89 0.00 -21.55
N LEU A 324 -17.92 -0.90 -22.53
CA LEU A 324 -19.00 -0.98 -23.51
C LEU A 324 -20.17 -1.78 -22.91
N PRO A 325 -21.41 -1.27 -22.91
CA PRO A 325 -22.55 -1.97 -22.30
C PRO A 325 -22.88 -3.29 -23.01
N ASP A 326 -22.55 -3.38 -24.29
CA ASP A 326 -22.75 -4.56 -25.15
C ASP A 326 -21.51 -5.47 -25.19
N GLY A 327 -20.44 -5.12 -24.47
CA GLY A 327 -19.27 -5.98 -24.34
C GLY A 327 -19.59 -7.22 -23.52
N VAL A 328 -19.06 -8.37 -23.94
CA VAL A 328 -19.16 -9.62 -23.20
C VAL A 328 -18.12 -9.63 -22.09
N LEU A 329 -18.58 -9.77 -20.86
CA LEU A 329 -17.76 -9.98 -19.69
C LEU A 329 -17.59 -11.49 -19.49
N ASP A 330 -16.49 -12.04 -20.00
CA ASP A 330 -16.23 -13.48 -19.97
C ASP A 330 -15.75 -13.95 -18.59
N ILE A 331 -16.69 -14.33 -17.73
CA ILE A 331 -16.42 -14.89 -16.41
C ILE A 331 -16.75 -16.38 -16.38
N ILE A 332 -16.02 -17.12 -15.53
CA ILE A 332 -16.23 -18.54 -15.35
C ILE A 332 -16.06 -18.92 -13.86
N PRO A 333 -16.97 -19.71 -13.27
CA PRO A 333 -16.79 -20.23 -11.92
C PRO A 333 -15.58 -21.17 -11.80
N VAL A 334 -14.83 -21.07 -10.70
CA VAL A 334 -13.59 -21.84 -10.49
C VAL A 334 -13.78 -23.36 -10.53
N ASP A 335 -14.93 -23.88 -10.09
CA ASP A 335 -15.23 -25.31 -10.14
C ASP A 335 -15.31 -25.85 -11.56
N LEU A 336 -15.92 -25.11 -12.49
CA LEU A 336 -15.95 -25.53 -13.89
C LEU A 336 -14.53 -25.56 -14.48
N VAL A 337 -13.66 -24.63 -14.08
CA VAL A 337 -12.25 -24.60 -14.51
C VAL A 337 -11.46 -25.79 -13.95
N VAL A 338 -11.66 -26.12 -12.67
CA VAL A 338 -11.00 -27.28 -12.04
C VAL A 338 -11.47 -28.56 -12.72
N ASN A 339 -12.78 -28.73 -12.90
CA ASN A 339 -13.36 -29.90 -13.53
C ASN A 339 -12.84 -30.10 -14.97
N ALA A 340 -12.85 -29.02 -15.77
CA ALA A 340 -12.28 -29.05 -17.12
C ALA A 340 -10.78 -29.40 -17.10
N THR A 341 -10.01 -28.82 -16.18
CA THR A 341 -8.57 -29.08 -16.06
C THR A 341 -8.28 -30.55 -15.76
N LEU A 342 -9.04 -31.17 -14.85
CA LEU A 342 -8.88 -32.57 -14.49
C LEU A 342 -9.35 -33.51 -15.60
N ALA A 343 -10.44 -33.17 -16.30
CA ALA A 343 -10.89 -33.92 -17.47
C ALA A 343 -9.86 -33.88 -18.60
N VAL A 344 -9.26 -32.71 -18.86
CA VAL A 344 -8.14 -32.56 -19.80
C VAL A 344 -6.95 -33.40 -19.35
N ALA A 345 -6.54 -33.29 -18.09
CA ALA A 345 -5.41 -34.06 -17.54
C ALA A 345 -5.58 -35.57 -17.74
N ALA A 346 -6.80 -36.08 -17.60
CA ALA A 346 -7.12 -37.48 -17.78
C ALA A 346 -7.33 -37.91 -19.25
N ALA A 347 -7.37 -36.97 -20.19
CA ALA A 347 -7.54 -37.21 -21.63
C ALA A 347 -6.32 -36.71 -22.42
N PRO A 348 -5.13 -37.34 -22.25
CA PRO A 348 -3.92 -36.90 -22.91
C PRO A 348 -4.05 -36.98 -24.44
N PRO A 349 -3.54 -35.98 -25.18
CA PRO A 349 -3.58 -36.00 -26.63
C PRO A 349 -2.52 -36.94 -27.20
N GLU A 350 -2.56 -37.12 -28.51
CA GLU A 350 -1.49 -37.79 -29.23
C GLU A 350 -0.16 -37.00 -29.10
N PRO A 351 0.99 -37.69 -29.05
CA PRO A 351 2.30 -37.05 -29.03
C PRO A 351 2.48 -36.04 -30.19
N ALA A 352 3.11 -34.90 -29.92
CA ALA A 352 3.31 -33.82 -30.89
C ALA A 352 2.03 -33.16 -31.47
N ASP A 353 0.85 -33.46 -30.93
CA ASP A 353 -0.43 -32.87 -31.37
C ASP A 353 -1.10 -32.08 -30.24
N PRO A 354 -0.58 -30.87 -29.91
CA PRO A 354 -1.06 -30.10 -28.78
C PRO A 354 -2.54 -29.74 -28.92
N LYS A 355 -3.29 -29.84 -27.81
CA LYS A 355 -4.72 -29.47 -27.75
C LYS A 355 -4.95 -28.24 -26.91
N TYR A 356 -5.94 -27.45 -27.29
CA TYR A 356 -6.26 -26.17 -26.68
C TYR A 356 -7.70 -26.18 -26.19
N PHE A 357 -7.96 -25.62 -25.02
CA PHE A 357 -9.29 -25.59 -24.42
C PHE A 357 -9.57 -24.20 -23.87
N HIS A 358 -10.58 -23.51 -24.38
CA HIS A 358 -11.05 -22.26 -23.76
C HIS A 358 -12.08 -22.62 -22.70
N VAL A 359 -11.83 -22.19 -21.46
CA VAL A 359 -12.77 -22.39 -20.35
C VAL A 359 -13.36 -21.04 -19.99
N GLY A 360 -14.38 -20.65 -20.75
CA GLY A 360 -15.07 -19.37 -20.66
C GLY A 360 -16.56 -19.55 -20.94
N SER A 361 -17.35 -18.52 -20.62
CA SER A 361 -18.78 -18.50 -20.89
C SER A 361 -19.13 -17.61 -22.09
N GLY A 362 -18.20 -16.77 -22.55
CA GLY A 362 -18.49 -15.70 -23.50
C GLY A 362 -19.07 -16.13 -24.84
N HIS A 363 -18.80 -17.35 -25.31
CA HIS A 363 -19.39 -17.88 -26.54
C HIS A 363 -20.74 -18.56 -26.31
N SER A 364 -20.79 -19.56 -25.43
CA SER A 364 -21.96 -20.42 -25.24
C SER A 364 -23.02 -19.88 -24.28
N ASN A 365 -22.66 -18.97 -23.37
CA ASN A 365 -23.56 -18.37 -22.38
C ASN A 365 -23.15 -16.93 -22.01
N PRO A 366 -23.22 -15.96 -22.96
CA PRO A 366 -22.63 -14.64 -22.80
C PRO A 366 -23.28 -13.81 -21.67
N LEU A 367 -22.45 -13.21 -20.81
CA LEU A 367 -22.85 -12.17 -19.87
C LEU A 367 -22.44 -10.80 -20.40
N HIS A 368 -23.39 -9.91 -20.71
CA HIS A 368 -23.04 -8.55 -21.12
C HIS A 368 -22.83 -7.62 -19.91
N PHE A 369 -22.00 -6.59 -20.06
CA PHE A 369 -21.80 -5.58 -19.00
C PHE A 369 -23.09 -4.91 -18.54
N ARG A 370 -24.04 -4.64 -19.46
CA ARG A 370 -25.36 -4.09 -19.11
C ARG A 370 -26.15 -5.02 -18.17
N ASP A 371 -26.04 -6.33 -18.36
CA ASP A 371 -26.76 -7.34 -17.58
C ASP A 371 -26.11 -7.47 -16.20
N MET A 372 -24.78 -7.55 -16.13
CA MET A 372 -24.02 -7.50 -14.88
C MET A 372 -24.32 -6.20 -14.09
N TYR A 373 -24.32 -5.05 -14.76
CA TYR A 373 -24.64 -3.78 -14.11
C TYR A 373 -26.06 -3.77 -13.54
N SER A 374 -27.04 -4.33 -14.26
CA SER A 374 -28.42 -4.42 -13.77
C SER A 374 -28.53 -5.29 -12.51
N THR A 375 -27.81 -6.41 -12.46
CA THR A 375 -27.84 -7.35 -11.33
C THR A 375 -27.11 -6.82 -10.11
N VAL A 376 -25.94 -6.20 -10.27
CA VAL A 376 -25.17 -5.59 -9.16
C VAL A 376 -25.91 -4.38 -8.58
N ARG A 377 -26.55 -3.57 -9.43
CA ARG A 377 -27.38 -2.46 -8.99
C ARG A 377 -28.58 -2.94 -8.17
N ALA A 378 -29.34 -3.90 -8.70
CA ALA A 378 -30.48 -4.47 -7.98
C ALA A 378 -30.05 -5.09 -6.64
N TYR A 379 -28.90 -5.75 -6.59
CA TYR A 379 -28.37 -6.32 -5.36
C TYR A 379 -28.08 -5.25 -4.29
N PHE A 380 -27.41 -4.15 -4.64
CA PHE A 380 -27.11 -3.09 -3.66
C PHE A 380 -28.29 -2.15 -3.38
N GLU A 381 -29.28 -2.05 -4.26
CA GLU A 381 -30.56 -1.39 -3.95
C GLU A 381 -31.35 -2.20 -2.91
N ALA A 382 -31.34 -3.54 -2.99
CA ALA A 382 -31.96 -4.41 -2.00
C ALA A 382 -31.13 -4.55 -0.71
N HIS A 383 -29.80 -4.47 -0.83
CA HIS A 383 -28.86 -4.64 0.28
C HIS A 383 -27.88 -3.45 0.35
N PRO A 384 -28.32 -2.25 0.72
CA PRO A 384 -27.44 -1.09 0.75
C PRO A 384 -26.26 -1.27 1.71
N MET A 385 -25.15 -0.60 1.39
CA MET A 385 -23.97 -0.56 2.26
C MET A 385 -24.11 0.60 3.27
N PRO A 386 -23.62 0.44 4.51
CA PRO A 386 -23.74 1.47 5.53
C PRO A 386 -22.76 2.64 5.30
N ASP A 387 -23.23 3.88 5.37
CA ASP A 387 -22.43 5.11 5.25
C ASP A 387 -21.93 5.62 6.62
N GLY A 388 -21.19 4.79 7.36
CA GLY A 388 -20.42 5.25 8.53
C GLY A 388 -21.20 6.04 9.61
N GLY A 389 -22.52 5.83 9.73
CA GLY A 389 -23.42 6.54 10.65
C GLY A 389 -24.33 7.61 10.02
N ARG A 390 -24.32 7.78 8.68
CA ARG A 390 -25.14 8.73 7.92
C ARG A 390 -26.32 8.10 7.16
N GLY A 391 -26.62 6.84 7.46
CA GLY A 391 -27.65 6.05 6.78
C GLY A 391 -27.06 5.10 5.74
N GLU A 392 -27.77 4.92 4.64
CA GLU A 392 -27.49 3.95 3.58
C GLU A 392 -26.90 4.64 2.34
N ILE A 393 -25.92 3.99 1.72
CA ILE A 393 -25.31 4.49 0.48
C ILE A 393 -26.28 4.27 -0.68
N LYS A 394 -26.62 5.35 -1.38
CA LYS A 394 -27.36 5.28 -2.64
C LYS A 394 -26.38 5.02 -3.78
N VAL A 395 -26.54 3.88 -4.44
CA VAL A 395 -25.64 3.50 -5.55
C VAL A 395 -25.82 4.40 -6.78
N PRO A 396 -24.74 4.69 -7.52
CA PRO A 396 -24.80 5.55 -8.70
C PRO A 396 -25.44 4.84 -9.88
N ILE A 397 -25.92 5.62 -10.85
CA ILE A 397 -26.44 5.13 -12.13
C ILE A 397 -25.36 5.33 -13.20
N TRP A 398 -24.86 4.22 -13.76
CA TRP A 398 -23.88 4.26 -14.84
C TRP A 398 -24.53 4.57 -16.18
N LYS A 399 -23.88 5.44 -16.95
CA LYS A 399 -24.30 5.82 -18.31
C LYS A 399 -23.38 5.28 -19.40
N PHE A 400 -22.27 4.64 -19.02
CA PHE A 400 -21.25 4.13 -19.94
C PHE A 400 -20.77 5.18 -20.96
N PRO A 401 -20.25 6.34 -20.52
CA PRO A 401 -19.88 7.44 -21.42
C PRO A 401 -18.63 7.17 -22.31
N GLY A 402 -18.12 5.94 -22.30
CA GLY A 402 -16.90 5.48 -22.97
C GLY A 402 -15.61 5.95 -22.30
N GLN A 403 -14.50 5.25 -22.57
CA GLN A 403 -13.20 5.47 -21.93
C GLN A 403 -12.67 6.90 -22.12
N ARG A 404 -12.82 7.50 -23.31
CA ARG A 404 -12.34 8.87 -23.59
C ARG A 404 -12.97 9.93 -22.68
N SER A 405 -14.24 9.76 -22.33
CA SER A 405 -14.96 10.68 -21.47
C SER A 405 -14.52 10.54 -20.01
N VAL A 406 -14.37 9.29 -19.55
CA VAL A 406 -13.86 8.97 -18.22
C VAL A 406 -12.43 9.48 -18.06
N GLU A 407 -11.56 9.25 -19.03
CA GLU A 407 -10.16 9.70 -19.02
C GLU A 407 -10.05 11.23 -18.96
N ARG A 408 -10.90 11.94 -19.70
CA ARG A 408 -10.96 13.41 -19.64
C ARG A 408 -11.37 13.90 -18.26
N LEU A 409 -12.34 13.24 -17.63
CA LEU A 409 -12.82 13.58 -16.29
C LEU A 409 -11.74 13.33 -15.23
N LEU A 410 -11.04 12.19 -15.30
CA LEU A 410 -9.91 11.86 -14.43
C LEU A 410 -8.78 12.88 -14.55
N ARG A 411 -8.30 13.13 -15.77
CA ARG A 411 -7.22 14.09 -16.03
C ARG A 411 -7.58 15.51 -15.57
N THR A 412 -8.83 15.92 -15.73
CA THR A 412 -9.29 17.24 -15.26
C THR A 412 -9.32 17.29 -13.73
N GLY A 413 -9.83 16.23 -13.08
CA GLY A 413 -9.86 16.12 -11.63
C GLY A 413 -8.47 16.07 -11.00
N GLU A 414 -7.54 15.32 -11.58
CA GLU A 414 -6.14 15.22 -11.12
C GLU A 414 -5.44 16.57 -11.20
N ARG A 415 -5.62 17.30 -12.31
CA ARG A 415 -5.08 18.66 -12.47
C ARG A 415 -5.67 19.63 -11.46
N ALA A 416 -6.99 19.59 -11.26
CA ALA A 416 -7.67 20.46 -10.32
C ALA A 416 -7.24 20.19 -8.87
N THR A 417 -7.14 18.92 -8.47
CA THR A 417 -6.69 18.54 -7.13
C THR A 417 -5.22 18.80 -6.90
N GLY A 418 -4.36 18.58 -7.91
CA GLY A 418 -2.95 18.94 -7.87
C GLY A 418 -2.74 20.45 -7.73
N PHE A 419 -3.49 21.26 -8.49
CA PHE A 419 -3.46 22.72 -8.32
C PHE A 419 -3.94 23.16 -6.94
N ALA A 420 -5.04 22.58 -6.45
CA ALA A 420 -5.57 22.87 -5.12
C ALA A 420 -4.56 22.50 -4.02
N GLU A 421 -3.88 21.37 -4.12
CA GLU A 421 -2.82 20.98 -3.19
C GLU A 421 -1.66 21.99 -3.21
N GLN A 422 -1.17 22.38 -4.39
CA GLN A 422 -0.09 23.36 -4.54
C GLN A 422 -0.46 24.74 -3.96
N ALA A 423 -1.72 25.15 -4.10
CA ALA A 423 -2.21 26.37 -3.47
C ALA A 423 -2.27 26.24 -1.94
N LEU A 424 -2.78 25.12 -1.42
CA LEU A 424 -2.89 24.87 0.03
C LEU A 424 -1.52 24.77 0.72
N LEU A 425 -0.49 24.23 0.05
CA LEU A 425 0.88 24.15 0.57
C LEU A 425 1.53 25.54 0.78
N LYS A 426 1.00 26.59 0.15
CA LYS A 426 1.47 27.98 0.31
C LYS A 426 0.74 28.75 1.40
N LEU A 427 -0.37 28.21 1.93
CA LEU A 427 -1.16 28.86 2.96
C LEU A 427 -0.60 28.59 4.38
N PRO A 428 -0.82 29.51 5.34
CA PRO A 428 -0.45 29.28 6.73
C PRO A 428 -1.14 28.05 7.33
N ALA A 429 -0.47 27.41 8.29
CA ALA A 429 -1.01 26.28 9.03
C ALA A 429 -2.19 26.74 9.90
N SER A 430 -3.40 26.28 9.57
CA SER A 430 -4.63 26.54 10.34
C SER A 430 -5.51 25.29 10.37
N GLU A 431 -6.52 25.27 11.24
CA GLU A 431 -7.54 24.21 11.25
C GLU A 431 -8.27 24.11 9.90
N ARG A 432 -8.67 25.25 9.32
CA ARG A 432 -9.35 25.31 8.02
C ARG A 432 -8.48 24.76 6.89
N THR A 433 -7.19 25.13 6.86
CA THR A 433 -6.24 24.65 5.85
C THR A 433 -6.06 23.12 5.95
N ARG A 434 -6.00 22.57 7.17
CA ARG A 434 -5.90 21.12 7.41
C ARG A 434 -7.17 20.36 6.98
N ASP A 435 -8.34 20.92 7.24
CA ASP A 435 -9.61 20.35 6.78
C ASP A 435 -9.70 20.33 5.25
N TRP A 436 -9.31 21.41 4.59
CA TRP A 436 -9.25 21.48 3.13
C TRP A 436 -8.23 20.50 2.56
N MET A 437 -7.03 20.41 3.13
CA MET A 437 -6.02 19.40 2.74
C MET A 437 -6.58 17.99 2.87
N THR A 438 -7.34 17.70 3.94
CA THR A 438 -7.96 16.39 4.14
C THR A 438 -8.99 16.08 3.06
N LYS A 439 -9.79 17.06 2.65
CA LYS A 439 -10.75 16.93 1.54
C LYS A 439 -10.04 16.72 0.19
N VAL A 440 -9.00 17.48 -0.10
CA VAL A 440 -8.20 17.35 -1.33
C VAL A 440 -7.53 15.98 -1.40
N HIS A 441 -6.84 15.55 -0.34
CA HIS A 441 -6.23 14.21 -0.29
C HIS A 441 -7.24 13.08 -0.39
N ARG A 442 -8.45 13.24 0.16
CA ARG A 442 -9.53 12.27 -0.05
C ARG A 442 -9.90 12.17 -1.52
N LYS A 443 -10.07 13.31 -2.20
CA LYS A 443 -10.40 13.34 -3.63
C LYS A 443 -9.28 12.82 -4.51
N GLN A 444 -8.01 13.12 -4.19
CA GLN A 444 -6.85 12.57 -4.89
C GLN A 444 -6.82 11.03 -4.77
N ARG A 445 -7.05 10.47 -3.57
CA ARG A 445 -7.15 9.01 -3.40
C ARG A 445 -8.29 8.39 -4.18
N GLU A 446 -9.45 9.05 -4.24
CA GLU A 446 -10.57 8.61 -5.08
C GLU A 446 -10.18 8.61 -6.57
N LEU A 447 -9.53 9.67 -7.06
CA LEU A 447 -9.10 9.78 -8.46
C LEU A 447 -8.00 8.76 -8.79
N GLU A 448 -7.00 8.59 -7.92
CA GLU A 448 -5.93 7.60 -8.05
C GLU A 448 -6.51 6.18 -8.08
N PHE A 449 -7.50 5.89 -7.23
CA PHE A 449 -8.25 4.66 -7.28
C PHE A 449 -8.94 4.50 -8.64
N LEU A 450 -9.75 5.48 -9.07
CA LEU A 450 -10.45 5.39 -10.36
C LEU A 450 -9.49 5.27 -11.55
N ARG A 451 -8.35 5.95 -11.53
CA ARG A 451 -7.31 5.90 -12.55
C ARG A 451 -6.71 4.52 -12.67
N LYS A 452 -6.24 3.98 -11.54
CA LYS A 452 -5.70 2.62 -11.47
C LYS A 452 -6.68 1.60 -12.04
N TYR A 453 -7.97 1.76 -11.76
CA TYR A 453 -9.01 0.85 -12.25
C TYR A 453 -9.28 1.07 -13.74
N SER A 454 -9.41 2.31 -14.20
CA SER A 454 -9.61 2.62 -15.62
C SER A 454 -8.47 2.05 -16.48
N ASP A 455 -7.22 2.20 -16.03
CA ASP A 455 -6.05 1.69 -16.74
C ASP A 455 -6.01 0.15 -16.74
N LEU A 456 -6.39 -0.49 -15.63
CA LEU A 456 -6.37 -1.95 -15.46
C LEU A 456 -7.49 -2.66 -16.24
N TYR A 457 -8.71 -2.13 -16.17
CA TYR A 457 -9.91 -2.81 -16.64
C TYR A 457 -10.37 -2.35 -18.02
N GLY A 458 -9.99 -1.13 -18.45
CA GLY A 458 -10.46 -0.54 -19.70
C GLY A 458 -10.29 -1.49 -20.90
N VAL A 459 -9.13 -2.15 -21.00
CA VAL A 459 -8.82 -3.00 -22.15
C VAL A 459 -9.63 -4.29 -22.18
N TYR A 460 -9.99 -4.84 -21.01
CA TYR A 460 -10.83 -6.03 -20.90
C TYR A 460 -12.32 -5.70 -21.09
N THR A 461 -12.73 -4.48 -20.75
CA THR A 461 -14.13 -4.03 -20.86
C THR A 461 -14.51 -3.56 -22.27
N GLU A 462 -13.52 -3.39 -23.14
CA GLU A 462 -13.67 -3.04 -24.56
C GLU A 462 -13.32 -4.20 -25.49
N ALA A 463 -12.99 -5.38 -24.94
CA ALA A 463 -12.63 -6.55 -25.73
C ALA A 463 -13.84 -7.04 -26.54
N GLU A 464 -13.78 -6.88 -27.85
CA GLU A 464 -14.75 -7.41 -28.82
C GLU A 464 -14.30 -8.80 -29.28
N VAL A 465 -13.98 -9.68 -28.33
CA VAL A 465 -13.47 -11.03 -28.60
C VAL A 465 -14.44 -12.07 -28.09
N ILE A 466 -14.66 -13.10 -28.90
CA ILE A 466 -15.46 -14.28 -28.55
C ILE A 466 -14.54 -15.49 -28.64
N TYR A 467 -14.26 -16.12 -27.51
CA TYR A 467 -13.46 -17.34 -27.44
C TYR A 467 -14.37 -18.55 -27.59
N THR A 468 -14.22 -19.33 -28.67
CA THR A 468 -15.07 -20.53 -28.85
C THR A 468 -14.67 -21.62 -27.87
N ASP A 469 -15.62 -22.46 -27.47
CA ASP A 469 -15.49 -23.53 -26.48
C ASP A 469 -15.90 -24.90 -27.07
N ASP A 470 -15.76 -25.07 -28.38
CA ASP A 470 -16.22 -26.25 -29.14
C ASP A 470 -15.60 -27.56 -28.64
N ARG A 471 -14.28 -27.59 -28.43
CA ARG A 471 -13.51 -28.73 -27.92
C ARG A 471 -13.74 -28.94 -26.43
N LEU A 472 -13.93 -27.87 -25.65
CA LEU A 472 -14.36 -27.98 -24.25
C LEU A 472 -15.70 -28.74 -24.19
N LEU A 473 -16.71 -28.29 -24.94
CA LEU A 473 -18.02 -28.94 -24.96
C LEU A 473 -17.95 -30.37 -25.50
N ALA A 474 -17.14 -30.60 -26.54
CA ALA A 474 -16.92 -31.96 -27.04
C ALA A 474 -16.32 -32.89 -25.95
N LEU A 475 -15.35 -32.41 -25.16
CA LEU A 475 -14.79 -33.15 -24.04
C LEU A 475 -15.83 -33.37 -22.93
N HIS A 476 -16.66 -32.37 -22.62
CA HIS A 476 -17.74 -32.49 -21.66
C HIS A 476 -18.71 -33.61 -22.01
N GLU A 477 -19.07 -33.75 -23.29
CA GLU A 477 -19.99 -34.79 -23.74
C GLU A 477 -19.43 -36.22 -23.63
N THR A 478 -18.10 -36.37 -23.50
CA THR A 478 -17.49 -37.68 -23.23
C THR A 478 -17.61 -38.14 -21.78
N LEU A 479 -18.03 -37.27 -20.86
CA LEU A 479 -18.28 -37.66 -19.47
C LEU A 479 -19.52 -38.56 -19.38
N PRO A 480 -19.52 -39.58 -18.50
CA PRO A 480 -20.73 -40.29 -18.10
C PRO A 480 -21.80 -39.33 -17.56
N ASP A 481 -23.09 -39.62 -17.81
CA ASP A 481 -24.19 -38.73 -17.42
C ASP A 481 -24.28 -38.48 -15.91
N ASP A 482 -23.94 -39.47 -15.09
CA ASP A 482 -23.84 -39.34 -13.63
C ASP A 482 -22.66 -38.46 -13.20
N ALA A 483 -21.55 -38.49 -13.95
CA ALA A 483 -20.39 -37.64 -13.71
C ALA A 483 -20.64 -36.18 -14.13
N LYS A 484 -21.47 -35.90 -15.14
CA LYS A 484 -21.76 -34.52 -15.59
C LYS A 484 -22.37 -33.65 -14.50
N GLU A 485 -23.16 -34.20 -13.58
CA GLU A 485 -23.76 -33.40 -12.50
C GLU A 485 -22.73 -32.91 -11.47
N ARG A 486 -21.75 -33.75 -11.14
CA ARG A 486 -20.71 -33.49 -10.14
C ARG A 486 -19.45 -32.84 -10.73
N ASP A 487 -19.01 -33.35 -11.87
CA ASP A 487 -17.72 -33.07 -12.51
C ASP A 487 -17.89 -32.38 -13.87
N GLY A 488 -19.10 -31.95 -14.22
CA GLY A 488 -19.37 -31.21 -15.44
C GLY A 488 -18.73 -29.81 -15.43
N PHE A 489 -18.54 -29.28 -16.63
CA PHE A 489 -17.89 -27.99 -16.89
C PHE A 489 -18.51 -27.25 -18.08
N ASP A 490 -19.76 -27.58 -18.44
CA ASP A 490 -20.52 -26.85 -19.44
C ASP A 490 -20.95 -25.46 -18.91
N PRO A 491 -20.49 -24.34 -19.50
CA PRO A 491 -20.83 -23.00 -19.05
C PRO A 491 -22.33 -22.64 -19.23
N ARG A 492 -23.09 -23.38 -20.03
CA ARG A 492 -24.52 -23.16 -20.26
C ARG A 492 -25.38 -23.45 -19.04
N VAL A 493 -24.84 -24.15 -18.03
CA VAL A 493 -25.53 -24.42 -16.75
C VAL A 493 -25.60 -23.19 -15.84
N ILE A 494 -24.85 -22.12 -16.15
CA ILE A 494 -24.79 -20.93 -15.31
C ILE A 494 -26.05 -20.09 -15.51
N ASP A 495 -26.93 -20.07 -14.50
CA ASP A 495 -27.93 -19.01 -14.36
C ASP A 495 -27.24 -17.75 -13.81
N TRP A 496 -27.02 -16.77 -14.67
CA TRP A 496 -26.32 -15.53 -14.31
C TRP A 496 -26.97 -14.77 -13.16
N ARG A 497 -28.30 -14.76 -13.09
CA ARG A 497 -29.00 -14.02 -12.03
C ARG A 497 -28.75 -14.71 -10.69
N HIS A 498 -28.95 -16.02 -10.64
CA HIS A 498 -28.71 -16.82 -9.43
C HIS A 498 -27.24 -16.74 -9.00
N TYR A 499 -26.32 -17.04 -9.92
CA TYR A 499 -24.89 -17.04 -9.63
C TYR A 499 -24.41 -15.67 -9.13
N LEU A 500 -24.82 -14.56 -9.76
CA LEU A 500 -24.37 -13.24 -9.33
C LEU A 500 -25.04 -12.79 -8.02
N GLN A 501 -26.38 -12.85 -7.94
CA GLN A 501 -27.12 -12.24 -6.82
C GLN A 501 -27.16 -13.11 -5.56
N ASP A 502 -27.22 -14.44 -5.71
CA ASP A 502 -27.40 -15.36 -4.58
C ASP A 502 -26.09 -16.02 -4.15
N VAL A 503 -25.08 -16.10 -5.03
CA VAL A 503 -23.82 -16.79 -4.77
C VAL A 503 -22.63 -15.81 -4.66
N HIS A 504 -22.30 -15.11 -5.74
CA HIS A 504 -21.07 -14.33 -5.84
C HIS A 504 -21.12 -13.01 -5.04
N TYR A 505 -22.09 -12.13 -5.25
CA TYR A 505 -22.16 -10.84 -4.53
C TYR A 505 -22.30 -10.98 -3.00
N PRO A 506 -23.10 -11.93 -2.48
CA PRO A 506 -23.13 -12.20 -1.05
C PRO A 506 -21.76 -12.61 -0.51
N ALA A 507 -21.05 -13.52 -1.18
CA ALA A 507 -19.72 -13.95 -0.77
C ALA A 507 -18.71 -12.80 -0.74
N VAL A 508 -18.67 -11.98 -1.80
CA VAL A 508 -17.76 -10.82 -1.91
C VAL A 508 -18.04 -9.76 -0.83
N THR A 509 -19.31 -9.55 -0.47
CA THR A 509 -19.70 -8.53 0.50
C THR A 509 -19.69 -9.00 1.95
N ALA A 510 -19.65 -10.32 2.20
CA ALA A 510 -19.77 -10.92 3.53
C ALA A 510 -18.74 -10.38 4.54
N ALA A 511 -17.46 -10.36 4.18
CA ALA A 511 -16.39 -9.88 5.08
C ALA A 511 -16.56 -8.40 5.47
N MET A 512 -16.94 -7.55 4.51
CA MET A 512 -17.17 -6.13 4.78
C MET A 512 -18.42 -5.90 5.63
N ARG A 513 -19.49 -6.64 5.38
CA ARG A 513 -20.72 -6.57 6.18
C ARG A 513 -20.49 -7.10 7.60
N ALA A 514 -19.68 -8.14 7.79
CA ALA A 514 -19.29 -8.63 9.12
C ALA A 514 -18.49 -7.57 9.91
N VAL A 515 -17.62 -6.82 9.24
CA VAL A 515 -16.90 -5.69 9.87
C VAL A 515 -17.82 -4.51 10.18
N ALA A 516 -18.80 -4.23 9.32
CA ALA A 516 -19.74 -3.12 9.51
C ALA A 516 -20.85 -3.41 10.54
N SER A 517 -21.28 -4.67 10.66
CA SER A 517 -22.29 -5.14 11.62
C SER A 517 -21.73 -5.34 13.03
N ARG A 518 -20.41 -5.44 13.18
CA ARG A 518 -19.78 -5.30 14.49
C ARG A 518 -20.21 -3.94 15.04
N PRO A 519 -20.86 -3.89 16.23
CA PRO A 519 -21.12 -2.62 16.86
C PRO A 519 -19.78 -1.91 16.89
N ARG A 520 -19.72 -0.69 16.34
CA ARG A 520 -18.65 0.23 16.67
C ARG A 520 -18.69 0.26 18.17
N SER A 521 -17.82 -0.52 18.83
CA SER A 521 -17.54 -0.25 20.21
C SER A 521 -17.21 1.23 20.15
N LYS A 522 -17.94 2.04 20.90
CA LYS A 522 -17.34 3.26 21.37
C LYS A 522 -16.13 2.74 22.12
N ALA A 523 -15.02 2.56 21.41
CA ALA A 523 -13.74 2.91 21.93
C ALA A 523 -13.91 4.39 22.25
N VAL A 524 -14.58 4.66 23.38
CA VAL A 524 -14.02 5.51 24.40
C VAL A 524 -12.58 5.09 24.36
N ALA A 525 -11.76 5.89 23.69
CA ALA A 525 -10.32 5.75 23.78
C ALA A 525 -10.08 5.85 25.28
N ARG A 526 -10.08 4.70 25.96
CA ARG A 526 -9.57 4.57 27.30
C ARG A 526 -8.17 5.08 27.09
N LYS A 527 -7.89 6.31 27.54
CA LYS A 527 -6.59 6.97 27.35
C LYS A 527 -5.59 5.93 27.83
N ALA A 528 -4.95 5.23 26.90
CA ALA A 528 -4.02 4.18 27.25
C ALA A 528 -2.94 4.89 28.05
N GLU A 529 -2.78 4.48 29.30
CA GLU A 529 -1.68 4.95 30.11
C GLU A 529 -0.38 4.58 29.38
N LEU A 530 0.62 5.46 29.45
CA LEU A 530 1.89 5.19 28.83
C LEU A 530 2.52 3.97 29.53
N PRO A 531 3.10 3.02 28.80
CA PRO A 531 3.79 1.89 29.43
C PRO A 531 4.88 2.40 30.36
N GLU A 532 4.96 1.89 31.59
CA GLU A 532 6.03 2.29 32.51
C GLU A 532 7.39 1.76 32.03
N GLY A 533 8.43 2.59 32.13
CA GLY A 533 9.79 2.20 31.74
C GLY A 533 10.82 3.31 31.89
N THR A 534 12.00 2.97 32.42
CA THR A 534 13.13 3.91 32.60
C THR A 534 14.08 3.93 31.41
N ASP A 535 13.95 2.99 30.47
CA ASP A 535 14.72 2.91 29.22
C ASP A 535 14.08 3.74 28.09
N VAL A 536 13.14 4.62 28.41
CA VAL A 536 12.36 5.40 27.44
C VAL A 536 12.68 6.89 27.54
N VAL A 537 12.92 7.54 26.39
CA VAL A 537 13.03 8.99 26.29
C VAL A 537 11.81 9.58 25.55
N ALA A 538 11.35 10.73 26.01
CA ALA A 538 10.33 11.54 25.34
C ALA A 538 10.93 12.89 24.93
N ALA A 539 11.21 13.05 23.64
CA ALA A 539 11.79 14.25 23.06
C ALA A 539 10.72 15.22 22.57
N PHE A 540 10.85 16.50 22.91
CA PHE A 540 9.91 17.56 22.52
C PHE A 540 10.64 18.65 21.76
N ASP A 541 10.04 19.13 20.68
CA ASP A 541 10.33 20.46 20.16
C ASP A 541 9.63 21.55 21.00
N LEU A 542 10.11 22.79 20.92
CA LEU A 542 9.58 23.91 21.67
C LEU A 542 8.49 24.68 20.91
N GLU A 543 8.81 25.19 19.73
CA GLU A 543 8.02 26.19 19.00
C GLU A 543 6.83 25.50 18.31
N GLY A 544 5.60 26.00 18.48
CA GLY A 544 4.40 25.35 17.92
C GLY A 544 4.01 24.00 18.55
N THR A 545 4.92 23.40 19.34
CA THR A 545 4.74 22.11 20.04
C THR A 545 4.50 22.31 21.54
N VAL A 546 5.45 22.90 22.29
CA VAL A 546 5.31 23.15 23.74
C VAL A 546 4.76 24.55 23.99
N ILE A 547 5.15 25.56 23.20
CA ILE A 547 4.64 26.92 23.26
C ILE A 547 3.97 27.27 21.94
N ALA A 548 2.88 28.04 22.00
CA ALA A 548 2.12 28.45 20.81
C ALA A 548 2.84 29.45 19.87
N SER A 549 4.04 29.92 20.22
CA SER A 549 4.77 30.99 19.53
C SER A 549 5.96 30.49 18.71
N ASN A 550 6.43 31.34 17.80
CA ASN A 550 7.62 31.09 16.98
C ASN A 550 8.84 31.92 17.41
N MET A 551 10.01 31.60 16.87
CA MET A 551 11.29 32.26 17.18
C MET A 551 11.28 33.78 16.92
N ILE A 552 10.49 34.27 15.95
CA ILE A 552 10.39 35.69 15.63
C ILE A 552 9.59 36.44 16.70
N GLU A 553 8.48 35.86 17.14
CA GLU A 553 7.66 36.40 18.23
C GLU A 553 8.45 36.48 19.54
N ALA A 554 9.21 35.43 19.88
CA ALA A 554 10.05 35.41 21.06
C ALA A 554 11.12 36.51 21.05
N TYR A 555 11.75 36.75 19.88
CA TYR A 555 12.69 37.87 19.69
C TYR A 555 12.03 39.22 19.86
N LEU A 556 10.87 39.43 19.23
CA LEU A 556 10.13 40.69 19.33
C LEU A 556 9.74 40.98 20.77
N TRP A 557 9.32 39.99 21.56
CA TRP A 557 9.02 40.20 22.97
C TRP A 557 10.25 40.65 23.76
N ALA A 558 11.39 39.98 23.59
CA ALA A 558 12.63 40.36 24.26
C ALA A 558 13.09 41.78 23.89
N LYS A 559 12.94 42.18 22.62
CA LYS A 559 13.44 43.49 22.15
C LYS A 559 12.47 44.65 22.38
N LEU A 560 11.17 44.38 22.39
CA LEU A 560 10.14 45.39 22.62
C LEU A 560 9.84 45.59 24.11
N ALA A 561 10.17 44.61 24.96
CA ALA A 561 10.08 44.72 26.41
C ALA A 561 10.98 45.87 26.92
N GLY A 562 10.37 47.05 27.12
CA GLY A 562 11.06 48.26 27.59
C GLY A 562 11.20 49.39 26.55
N LYS A 563 10.69 49.23 25.32
CA LYS A 563 10.68 50.31 24.30
C LYS A 563 9.34 51.04 24.22
N THR A 564 9.37 52.32 23.84
CA THR A 564 8.18 53.13 23.56
C THR A 564 7.53 52.74 22.22
N LYS A 565 6.23 53.06 22.04
CA LYS A 565 5.46 52.73 20.81
C LYS A 565 6.12 53.22 19.51
N THR A 566 6.82 54.36 19.53
CA THR A 566 7.57 54.89 18.39
C THR A 566 8.80 54.02 18.05
N GLY A 567 9.44 53.44 19.07
CA GLY A 567 10.52 52.47 18.91
C GLY A 567 10.06 51.12 18.36
N TRP A 568 8.79 50.74 18.55
CA TRP A 568 8.22 49.52 17.99
C TRP A 568 8.10 49.60 16.47
N VAL A 569 7.73 50.76 15.93
CA VAL A 569 7.57 50.97 14.48
C VAL A 569 8.88 50.75 13.74
N GLY A 570 9.99 51.28 14.26
CA GLY A 570 11.31 51.10 13.65
C GLY A 570 11.76 49.63 13.62
N GLU A 571 11.55 48.90 14.71
CA GLU A 571 11.91 47.47 14.82
C GLU A 571 11.06 46.58 13.92
N LEU A 572 9.75 46.83 13.86
CA LEU A 572 8.85 46.11 12.98
C LEU A 572 9.16 46.37 11.50
N ALA A 573 9.54 47.60 11.14
CA ALA A 573 9.95 47.95 9.78
C ALA A 573 11.27 47.27 9.37
N ASP A 574 12.29 47.25 10.24
CA ASP A 574 13.55 46.53 9.99
C ASP A 574 13.30 45.03 9.77
N LEU A 575 12.52 44.41 10.68
CA LEU A 575 12.18 43.00 10.56
C LEU A 575 11.44 42.71 9.24
N ALA A 576 10.44 43.51 8.89
CA ALA A 576 9.67 43.37 7.66
C ALA A 576 10.57 43.47 6.41
N SER A 577 11.54 44.40 6.41
CA SER A 577 12.49 44.58 5.30
C SER A 577 13.38 43.36 5.06
N ALA A 578 13.71 42.63 6.13
CA ALA A 578 14.56 41.44 6.07
C ALA A 578 13.79 40.12 5.88
N MET A 579 12.46 40.13 5.97
CA MET A 579 11.61 38.94 5.82
C MET A 579 11.85 38.13 4.53
N PRO A 580 12.03 38.75 3.34
CA PRO A 580 12.32 37.99 2.12
C PRO A 580 13.60 37.14 2.24
N LYS A 581 14.63 37.66 2.91
CA LYS A 581 15.90 36.95 3.15
C LYS A 581 15.68 35.73 4.07
N TYR A 582 14.87 35.86 5.11
CA TYR A 582 14.55 34.75 6.01
C TYR A 582 13.74 33.65 5.35
N LEU A 583 12.72 34.02 4.57
CA LEU A 583 11.91 33.05 3.84
C LEU A 583 12.74 32.28 2.81
N ALA A 584 13.69 32.95 2.15
CA ALA A 584 14.63 32.28 1.23
C ALA A 584 15.57 31.32 1.96
N ALA A 585 16.12 31.73 3.11
CA ALA A 585 16.98 30.87 3.94
C ALA A 585 16.21 29.65 4.47
N GLU A 586 15.02 29.86 5.04
CA GLU A 586 14.18 28.81 5.62
C GLU A 586 13.72 27.77 4.59
N ARG A 587 13.49 28.18 3.32
CA ARG A 587 13.18 27.24 2.24
C ARG A 587 14.35 26.32 1.89
N ARG A 588 15.58 26.82 2.02
CA ARG A 588 16.80 26.08 1.68
C ARG A 588 17.21 25.12 2.80
N ASP A 589 17.35 25.66 4.00
CA ASP A 589 17.78 24.94 5.20
C ASP A 589 17.32 25.70 6.47
N ARG A 590 16.74 24.99 7.45
CA ARG A 590 16.27 25.63 8.69
C ARG A 590 17.43 26.17 9.53
N GLY A 591 18.60 25.54 9.48
CA GLY A 591 19.80 26.00 10.18
C GLY A 591 20.32 27.32 9.62
N ASP A 592 20.26 27.52 8.31
CA ASP A 592 20.62 28.80 7.67
C ASP A 592 19.68 29.94 8.09
N PHE A 593 18.39 29.66 8.22
CA PHE A 593 17.45 30.62 8.80
C PHE A 593 17.85 30.97 10.24
N VAL A 594 18.10 29.98 11.10
CA VAL A 594 18.51 30.21 12.49
C VAL A 594 19.79 31.05 12.55
N ARG A 595 20.84 30.69 11.79
CA ARG A 595 22.10 31.45 11.73
C ARG A 595 21.88 32.88 11.29
N THR A 596 21.05 33.11 10.28
CA THR A 596 20.82 34.46 9.73
C THR A 596 19.95 35.29 10.66
N PHE A 597 18.97 34.67 11.33
CA PHE A 597 18.07 35.36 12.25
C PHE A 597 18.77 35.75 13.55
N LEU A 598 19.56 34.84 14.12
CA LEU A 598 20.26 35.04 15.39
C LEU A 598 21.35 36.13 15.34
N ARG A 599 21.79 36.56 14.14
CA ARG A 599 22.63 37.75 13.96
C ARG A 599 22.05 39.00 14.61
N ARG A 600 20.73 39.07 14.75
CA ARG A 600 20.05 40.19 15.38
C ARG A 600 20.33 40.40 16.86
N TYR A 601 20.97 39.44 17.52
CA TYR A 601 21.45 39.58 18.89
C TYR A 601 22.86 40.16 18.97
N GLU A 602 23.52 40.43 17.84
CA GLU A 602 24.85 41.05 17.81
C GLU A 602 24.85 42.38 18.56
N GLY A 603 25.81 42.54 19.48
CA GLY A 603 25.97 43.74 20.31
C GLY A 603 25.08 43.78 21.56
N ALA A 604 24.23 42.79 21.80
CA ALA A 604 23.41 42.74 23.02
C ALA A 604 24.21 42.20 24.23
N ASP A 605 24.00 42.80 25.40
CA ASP A 605 24.58 42.34 26.66
C ASP A 605 23.91 41.04 27.12
N ALA A 606 24.72 40.01 27.37
CA ALA A 606 24.22 38.69 27.70
C ALA A 606 23.61 38.59 29.10
N ALA A 607 24.13 39.37 30.06
CA ALA A 607 23.63 39.37 31.44
C ALA A 607 22.32 40.15 31.54
N GLU A 608 22.21 41.27 30.82
CA GLU A 608 20.99 42.07 30.75
C GLU A 608 19.85 41.28 30.12
N LEU A 609 20.09 40.59 28.99
CA LEU A 609 19.07 39.77 28.34
C LEU A 609 18.61 38.62 29.24
N ARG A 610 19.52 37.95 29.95
CA ARG A 610 19.18 36.90 30.92
C ARG A 610 18.30 37.43 32.05
N ARG A 611 18.65 38.59 32.60
CA ARG A 611 17.85 39.25 33.64
C ARG A 611 16.47 39.62 33.12
N LEU A 612 16.38 40.23 31.94
CA LEU A 612 15.11 40.59 31.31
C LEU A 612 14.20 39.38 31.14
N VAL A 613 14.75 38.26 30.67
CA VAL A 613 13.97 37.04 30.45
C VAL A 613 13.50 36.44 31.78
N THR A 614 14.38 36.37 32.77
CA THR A 614 14.07 35.82 34.10
C THR A 614 13.03 36.66 34.85
N ASP A 615 13.20 37.99 34.84
CA ASP A 615 12.41 38.90 35.68
C ASP A 615 11.08 39.33 35.04
N ARG A 616 10.97 39.32 33.70
CA ARG A 616 9.78 39.87 32.99
C ARG A 616 9.11 38.92 32.02
N LEU A 617 9.82 37.96 31.43
CA LEU A 617 9.26 37.09 30.39
C LEU A 617 8.98 35.66 30.87
N GLY A 618 9.52 35.24 32.03
CA GLY A 618 9.33 33.91 32.59
C GLY A 618 7.85 33.53 32.78
N ASP A 619 7.09 34.37 33.46
CA ASP A 619 5.65 34.15 33.71
C ASP A 619 4.84 34.16 32.40
N THR A 620 5.20 35.04 31.47
CA THR A 620 4.53 35.15 30.15
C THR A 620 4.78 33.91 29.29
N LEU A 621 5.99 33.35 29.30
CA LEU A 621 6.35 32.14 28.56
C LEU A 621 5.65 30.90 29.15
N LEU A 622 5.55 30.79 30.47
CA LEU A 622 4.83 29.71 31.14
C LEU A 622 3.31 29.78 30.89
N LEU A 623 2.71 30.97 30.90
CA LEU A 623 1.30 31.18 30.57
C LEU A 623 0.94 30.80 29.12
N ARG A 624 1.92 30.77 28.22
CA ARG A 624 1.75 30.40 26.81
C ARG A 624 2.18 28.98 26.48
N ALA A 625 2.68 28.23 27.46
CA ALA A 625 2.88 26.80 27.30
C ALA A 625 1.52 26.13 27.06
N LEU A 626 1.45 25.27 26.04
CA LEU A 626 0.23 24.57 25.70
C LEU A 626 -0.14 23.63 26.87
N PRO A 627 -1.34 23.75 27.47
CA PRO A 627 -1.75 22.91 28.59
C PRO A 627 -1.66 21.40 28.27
N GLU A 628 -1.95 21.02 27.02
CA GLU A 628 -1.79 19.66 26.52
C GLU A 628 -0.34 19.19 26.56
N ALA A 629 0.61 20.04 26.14
CA ALA A 629 2.04 19.72 26.15
C ALA A 629 2.52 19.48 27.57
N VAL A 630 2.19 20.38 28.51
CA VAL A 630 2.56 20.24 29.93
C VAL A 630 1.97 18.96 30.53
N ARG A 631 0.70 18.64 30.24
CA ARG A 631 0.09 17.39 30.69
C ARG A 631 0.79 16.16 30.09
N GLN A 632 1.20 16.23 28.82
CA GLN A 632 1.87 15.12 28.16
C GLN A 632 3.28 14.88 28.74
N VAL A 633 4.04 15.94 29.01
CA VAL A 633 5.33 15.86 29.71
C VAL A 633 5.17 15.22 31.10
N ARG A 634 4.19 15.68 31.88
CA ARG A 634 3.90 15.10 33.21
C ARG A 634 3.54 13.62 33.14
N LYS A 635 2.79 13.18 32.12
CA LYS A 635 2.49 11.76 31.94
C LYS A 635 3.73 10.93 31.63
N HIS A 636 4.64 11.44 30.81
CA HIS A 636 5.90 10.76 30.54
C HIS A 636 6.74 10.63 31.82
N LYS A 637 6.85 11.71 32.61
CA LYS A 637 7.52 11.66 33.92
C LYS A 637 6.86 10.65 34.87
N ALA A 638 5.53 10.63 34.93
CA ALA A 638 4.79 9.69 35.77
C ALA A 638 4.99 8.22 35.35
N ALA A 639 5.19 7.95 34.06
CA ALA A 639 5.51 6.63 33.54
C ALA A 639 7.01 6.25 33.70
N GLY A 640 7.83 7.10 34.33
CA GLY A 640 9.27 6.87 34.51
C GLY A 640 10.14 7.21 33.29
N HIS A 641 9.57 7.79 32.24
CA HIS A 641 10.31 8.16 31.04
C HIS A 641 11.15 9.42 31.30
N ARG A 642 12.34 9.48 30.69
CA ARG A 642 13.16 10.70 30.69
C ARG A 642 12.59 11.72 29.70
N THR A 643 12.34 12.94 30.14
CA THR A 643 11.81 14.02 29.28
C THR A 643 12.92 14.96 28.82
N LEU A 644 12.99 15.18 27.50
CA LEU A 644 14.05 15.94 26.85
C LEU A 644 13.44 17.03 25.96
N LEU A 645 13.80 18.30 26.16
CA LEU A 645 13.46 19.39 25.26
C LEU A 645 14.63 19.67 24.33
N ILE A 646 14.43 19.57 23.01
CA ILE A 646 15.44 19.88 21.99
C ILE A 646 14.93 21.05 21.14
N THR A 647 15.60 22.20 21.21
CA THR A 647 15.12 23.42 20.55
C THR A 647 16.23 24.18 19.81
N GLY A 648 15.81 24.91 18.77
CA GLY A 648 16.66 25.83 18.03
C GLY A 648 16.75 27.22 18.69
N ALA A 649 15.85 27.51 19.63
CA ALA A 649 15.86 28.75 20.41
C ALA A 649 17.14 28.88 21.25
N ILE A 650 17.52 30.12 21.59
CA ILE A 650 18.67 30.39 22.44
C ILE A 650 18.38 30.01 23.89
N ASP A 651 19.37 29.41 24.56
CA ASP A 651 19.32 28.97 25.95
C ASP A 651 18.70 30.00 26.90
N VAL A 652 19.05 31.27 26.75
CA VAL A 652 18.51 32.37 27.56
C VAL A 652 16.98 32.41 27.54
N LEU A 653 16.35 32.24 26.37
CA LEU A 653 14.89 32.29 26.21
C LEU A 653 14.17 31.04 26.73
N VAL A 654 14.88 29.93 26.88
CA VAL A 654 14.31 28.63 27.25
C VAL A 654 14.47 28.36 28.75
N SER A 655 15.35 29.10 29.44
CA SER A 655 15.62 28.96 30.87
C SER A 655 14.37 28.84 31.78
N PRO A 656 13.24 29.55 31.56
CA PRO A 656 12.06 29.39 32.42
C PRO A 656 11.37 28.03 32.29
N LEU A 657 11.63 27.28 31.22
CA LEU A 657 11.02 25.98 30.94
C LEU A 657 11.87 24.81 31.44
N GLU A 658 13.09 25.06 31.95
CA GLU A 658 13.99 24.01 32.44
C GLU A 658 13.34 23.16 33.54
N ALA A 659 12.50 23.76 34.39
CA ALA A 659 11.79 23.04 35.45
C ALA A 659 10.75 22.02 34.92
N LEU A 660 10.29 22.15 33.67
CA LEU A 660 9.29 21.25 33.10
C LEU A 660 9.90 19.93 32.62
N PHE A 661 11.14 19.96 32.14
CA PHE A 661 11.83 18.82 31.53
C PHE A 661 12.90 18.27 32.48
N ASP A 662 13.41 17.08 32.22
CA ASP A 662 14.57 16.56 32.97
C ASP A 662 15.88 17.04 32.35
N GLU A 663 15.85 17.43 31.07
CA GLU A 663 16.96 17.99 30.35
C GLU A 663 16.49 18.91 29.22
N VAL A 664 17.17 20.04 29.07
CA VAL A 664 16.91 21.04 28.03
C VAL A 664 18.18 21.25 27.21
N VAL A 665 18.01 21.18 25.89
CA VAL A 665 19.08 21.31 24.91
C VAL A 665 18.68 22.42 23.95
N ALA A 666 19.33 23.57 24.10
CA ALA A 666 19.06 24.79 23.35
C ALA A 666 20.32 25.29 22.63
N SER A 667 20.13 26.17 21.65
CA SER A 667 21.23 26.85 20.96
C SER A 667 21.95 27.82 21.91
N ARG A 668 23.26 27.98 21.76
CA ARG A 668 24.04 28.97 22.52
C ARG A 668 24.69 29.97 21.58
N LEU A 669 24.56 31.26 21.90
CA LEU A 669 25.24 32.33 21.19
C LEU A 669 26.66 32.50 21.74
N HIS A 670 27.59 32.79 20.84
CA HIS A 670 28.97 33.09 21.19
C HIS A 670 29.07 34.46 21.86
N VAL A 671 29.79 34.50 22.98
CA VAL A 671 29.93 35.68 23.85
C VAL A 671 31.41 36.05 23.96
N VAL A 672 31.71 37.33 23.77
CA VAL A 672 33.05 37.91 24.01
C VAL A 672 32.85 39.13 24.90
N ASP A 673 33.60 39.20 25.99
CA ASP A 673 33.56 40.32 26.96
C ASP A 673 32.14 40.66 27.46
N GLY A 674 31.28 39.64 27.62
CA GLY A 674 29.89 39.80 28.07
C GLY A 674 28.88 40.18 26.99
N VAL A 675 29.33 40.37 25.74
CA VAL A 675 28.50 40.80 24.61
C VAL A 675 28.31 39.67 23.61
N PHE A 676 27.08 39.51 23.11
CA PHE A 676 26.77 38.55 22.04
C PHE A 676 27.40 39.00 20.72
N THR A 677 28.13 38.10 20.06
CA THR A 677 28.73 38.36 18.74
C THR A 677 27.77 38.11 17.58
N GLY A 678 26.57 37.58 17.84
CA GLY A 678 25.60 37.14 16.83
C GLY A 678 25.99 35.82 16.12
N TYR A 679 27.13 35.21 16.46
CA TYR A 679 27.51 33.85 16.03
C TYR A 679 26.99 32.82 17.05
N LEU A 680 26.84 31.56 16.64
CA LEU A 680 26.54 30.45 17.54
C LEU A 680 27.83 29.80 18.06
N ASP A 681 27.84 29.33 19.31
CA ASP A 681 28.94 28.55 19.89
C ASP A 681 29.08 27.14 19.31
N ALA A 682 27.96 26.61 18.80
CA ALA A 682 27.88 25.29 18.18
C ALA A 682 26.94 25.34 16.97
N PRO A 683 27.03 24.37 16.04
CA PRO A 683 26.05 24.26 14.95
C PRO A 683 24.60 24.26 15.48
N PRO A 684 23.65 24.88 14.76
CA PRO A 684 22.26 24.99 15.21
C PRO A 684 21.60 23.62 15.37
N LEU A 685 20.85 23.46 16.46
CA LEU A 685 20.07 22.24 16.76
C LEU A 685 18.75 22.23 16.00
N THR A 686 18.83 22.04 14.69
CA THR A 686 17.67 21.97 13.79
C THR A 686 17.80 20.79 12.82
N GLY A 687 16.67 20.26 12.35
CA GLY A 687 16.71 19.19 11.34
C GLY A 687 17.42 17.94 11.84
N GLU A 688 18.28 17.39 10.99
CA GLU A 688 19.18 16.26 11.28
C GLU A 688 19.99 16.39 12.56
N ALA A 689 20.38 17.61 12.96
CA ALA A 689 21.16 17.82 14.18
C ALA A 689 20.40 17.38 15.44
N ARG A 690 19.07 17.56 15.47
CA ARG A 690 18.21 17.11 16.58
C ARG A 690 18.16 15.59 16.66
N ALA A 691 18.02 14.92 15.51
CA ALA A 691 18.01 13.46 15.44
C ALA A 691 19.37 12.87 15.84
N ALA A 692 20.48 13.48 15.38
CA ALA A 692 21.82 13.07 15.76
C ALA A 692 22.07 13.24 17.26
N TYR A 693 21.62 14.37 17.84
CA TYR A 693 21.68 14.60 19.27
C TYR A 693 20.88 13.54 20.04
N LEU A 694 19.62 13.30 19.67
CA LEU A 694 18.74 12.32 20.32
C LEU A 694 19.33 10.91 20.28
N ARG A 695 19.90 10.48 19.14
CA ARG A 695 20.58 9.17 19.04
C ARG A 695 21.80 9.07 19.94
N ARG A 696 22.63 10.12 20.00
CA ARG A 696 23.78 10.17 20.91
C ARG A 696 23.34 10.16 22.38
N TYR A 697 22.26 10.87 22.69
CA TYR A 697 21.66 10.91 24.03
C TYR A 697 21.17 9.52 24.45
N ALA A 698 20.41 8.87 23.58
CA ALA A 698 19.92 7.51 23.78
C ALA A 698 21.06 6.51 24.02
N LEU A 699 22.08 6.55 23.17
CA LEU A 699 23.24 5.67 23.28
C LEU A 699 23.99 5.85 24.61
N LYS A 700 24.19 7.09 25.06
CA LYS A 700 24.89 7.38 26.31
C LYS A 700 24.08 7.00 27.55
N GLY A 701 22.75 7.18 27.49
CA GLY A 701 21.84 6.91 28.60
C GLY A 701 21.29 5.49 28.64
N GLY A 702 21.57 4.65 27.63
CA GLY A 702 20.99 3.31 27.53
C GLY A 702 19.50 3.30 27.21
N TYR A 703 18.98 4.33 26.53
CA TYR A 703 17.57 4.43 26.17
C TYR A 703 17.25 3.71 24.85
N ASP A 704 16.13 3.00 24.79
CA ASP A 704 15.63 2.32 23.60
C ASP A 704 14.75 3.26 22.76
N LEU A 705 15.28 3.69 21.62
CA LEU A 705 14.55 4.58 20.72
C LEU A 705 13.30 3.94 20.10
N ALA A 706 13.25 2.61 19.96
CA ALA A 706 12.07 1.92 19.42
C ALA A 706 10.86 1.98 20.36
N LYS A 707 11.09 2.18 21.67
CA LYS A 707 10.04 2.43 22.68
C LYS A 707 9.82 3.91 22.98
N SER A 708 10.67 4.78 22.42
CA SER A 708 10.72 6.20 22.73
C SER A 708 9.73 7.04 21.92
N TYR A 709 9.54 8.28 22.37
CA TYR A 709 8.54 9.21 21.86
C TYR A 709 9.20 10.50 21.39
N ALA A 710 8.65 11.08 20.33
CA ALA A 710 9.06 12.40 19.85
C ALA A 710 7.83 13.22 19.43
N TYR A 711 7.87 14.52 19.72
CA TYR A 711 6.80 15.48 19.45
C TYR A 711 7.35 16.68 18.68
N GLY A 712 6.71 17.05 17.58
CA GLY A 712 7.10 18.20 16.76
C GLY A 712 5.99 18.67 15.82
N ASP A 713 6.05 19.92 15.36
CA ASP A 713 5.04 20.56 14.51
C ASP A 713 5.54 20.86 13.09
N SER A 714 6.86 20.92 12.88
CA SER A 714 7.47 21.36 11.64
C SER A 714 8.03 20.19 10.84
N PHE A 715 8.02 20.32 9.51
CA PHE A 715 8.69 19.33 8.66
C PHE A 715 10.20 19.20 8.95
N SER A 716 10.83 20.22 9.55
CA SER A 716 12.21 20.13 10.03
C SER A 716 12.39 19.09 11.14
N ASP A 717 11.33 18.72 11.86
CA ASP A 717 11.41 17.75 12.96
C ASP A 717 11.30 16.31 12.48
N ARG A 718 11.02 16.11 11.18
CA ARG A 718 10.91 14.79 10.56
C ARG A 718 12.06 13.85 10.95
N PRO A 719 13.35 14.25 10.88
CA PRO A 719 14.44 13.33 11.23
C PRO A 719 14.42 12.88 12.69
N MET A 720 14.00 13.75 13.62
CA MET A 720 13.87 13.43 15.05
C MET A 720 12.66 12.52 15.28
N LEU A 721 11.54 12.82 14.63
CA LEU A 721 10.32 11.99 14.67
C LEU A 721 10.56 10.60 14.08
N GLU A 722 11.32 10.48 12.99
CA GLU A 722 11.71 9.21 12.36
C GLU A 722 12.70 8.40 13.20
N ALA A 723 13.39 9.01 14.17
CA ALA A 723 14.38 8.34 15.00
C ALA A 723 13.77 7.48 16.12
N VAL A 724 12.47 7.63 16.40
CA VAL A 724 11.78 6.95 17.52
C VAL A 724 10.66 6.03 17.04
N GLY A 725 10.25 5.07 17.86
CA GLY A 725 9.12 4.19 17.54
C GLY A 725 7.75 4.86 17.65
N HIS A 726 7.62 5.91 18.47
CA HIS A 726 6.36 6.64 18.66
C HIS A 726 6.47 8.11 18.22
N ALA A 727 6.39 8.34 16.91
CA ALA A 727 6.36 9.67 16.31
C ALA A 727 4.99 10.36 16.48
N ASN A 728 4.98 11.57 17.02
CA ASN A 728 3.78 12.38 17.24
C ASN A 728 3.89 13.73 16.54
N ALA A 729 3.08 13.94 15.51
CA ALA A 729 2.96 15.21 14.80
C ALA A 729 1.94 16.10 15.53
N VAL A 730 2.39 17.17 16.17
CA VAL A 730 1.57 18.09 16.98
C VAL A 730 1.25 19.32 16.16
N ASN A 731 -0.03 19.63 15.94
CA ASN A 731 -0.44 20.79 15.13
C ASN A 731 0.36 20.99 13.83
N PRO A 732 0.61 19.92 13.05
CA PRO A 732 1.69 19.92 12.08
C PRO A 732 1.47 20.89 10.93
N ASP A 733 2.57 21.43 10.42
CA ASP A 733 2.59 22.18 9.16
C ASP A 733 2.09 21.32 7.98
N PRO A 734 1.73 21.91 6.82
CA PRO A 734 1.22 21.16 5.68
C PRO A 734 2.13 20.01 5.20
N LYS A 735 3.45 20.21 5.20
CA LYS A 735 4.42 19.21 4.73
C LYS A 735 4.54 18.06 5.73
N LEU A 736 4.59 18.34 7.03
CA LEU A 736 4.62 17.34 8.09
C LEU A 736 3.29 16.58 8.17
N TYR A 737 2.16 17.27 8.02
CA TYR A 737 0.84 16.64 7.99
C TYR A 737 0.74 15.61 6.86
N ARG A 738 1.16 15.97 5.65
CA ARG A 738 1.21 15.05 4.50
C ARG A 738 2.11 13.85 4.78
N HIS A 739 3.28 14.06 5.36
CA HIS A 739 4.21 12.97 5.68
C HIS A 739 3.70 12.06 6.80
N ALA A 740 3.18 12.62 7.89
CA ALA A 740 2.57 11.89 9.00
C ALA A 740 1.40 11.02 8.54
N LYS A 741 0.54 11.52 7.64
CA LYS A 741 -0.54 10.71 7.05
C LYS A 741 -0.01 9.52 6.23
N ARG A 742 1.04 9.72 5.42
CA ARG A 742 1.66 8.63 4.65
C ARG A 742 2.31 7.57 5.56
N LYS A 743 3.01 7.98 6.61
CA LYS A 743 3.66 7.09 7.57
C LYS A 743 2.73 6.56 8.67
N LYS A 744 1.44 6.95 8.65
CA LYS A 744 0.43 6.61 9.66
C LYS A 744 0.85 7.00 11.09
N TRP A 745 1.55 8.11 11.25
CA TRP A 745 1.90 8.64 12.56
C TRP A 745 0.69 9.18 13.31
N THR A 746 0.81 9.28 14.63
CA THR A 746 -0.18 9.94 15.48
C THR A 746 -0.15 11.44 15.18
N ILE A 747 -1.32 12.00 14.87
CA ILE A 747 -1.48 13.44 14.67
C ILE A 747 -2.28 13.98 15.86
N GLN A 748 -1.69 14.89 16.63
CA GLN A 748 -2.31 15.50 17.79
C GLN A 748 -2.73 16.94 17.50
N GLN A 749 -3.88 17.33 18.01
CA GLN A 749 -4.40 18.70 17.94
C GLN A 749 -4.47 19.26 19.35
N TRP A 750 -3.54 20.15 19.67
CA TRP A 750 -3.46 20.83 20.95
C TRP A 750 -4.01 22.25 20.78
N GLY A 751 -4.80 22.73 21.74
CA GLY A 751 -5.49 24.02 21.62
C GLY A 751 -4.49 25.17 21.59
N ARG A 752 -4.52 26.01 20.55
CA ARG A 752 -3.74 27.25 20.51
C ARG A 752 -4.57 28.37 21.16
N HIS A 753 -4.51 28.51 22.48
CA HIS A 753 -5.02 29.71 23.14
C HIS A 753 -4.00 30.82 22.97
N THR A 754 -4.19 31.74 22.02
CA THR A 754 -3.35 32.95 21.95
C THR A 754 -4.19 34.19 21.67
N LEU A 755 -4.24 35.09 22.66
CA LEU A 755 -4.35 36.53 22.43
C LEU A 755 -3.26 36.97 21.44
N GLY A 756 -3.55 37.92 20.55
CA GLY A 756 -2.63 38.38 19.52
C GLY A 756 -1.32 38.96 20.09
N PRO A 757 -0.25 39.07 19.27
CA PRO A 757 1.06 39.56 19.72
C PRO A 757 1.02 40.96 20.35
N VAL A 758 0.09 41.79 19.88
CA VAL A 758 -0.11 43.18 20.32
C VAL A 758 -1.02 43.24 21.56
N GLU A 759 -2.06 42.40 21.63
CA GLU A 759 -3.02 42.39 22.74
C GLU A 759 -2.36 42.01 24.08
N ALA A 760 -1.50 41.00 24.10
CA ALA A 760 -0.82 40.59 25.33
C ALA A 760 0.27 41.57 25.80
N LEU A 761 0.93 42.25 24.86
CA LEU A 761 1.91 43.30 25.18
C LEU A 761 1.20 44.56 25.68
N MET A 762 -0.03 44.84 25.19
CA MET A 762 -0.87 45.92 25.66
C MET A 762 -1.45 45.64 27.05
N GLU A 763 -1.97 44.42 27.32
CA GLU A 763 -2.42 44.01 28.66
C GLU A 763 -1.28 44.07 29.70
N SER A 764 -0.06 43.57 29.37
CA SER A 764 1.09 43.65 30.28
C SER A 764 1.57 45.09 30.55
N SER A 765 1.23 46.03 29.66
CA SER A 765 1.58 47.45 29.82
C SER A 765 0.55 48.20 30.68
N GLU A 766 -0.71 47.75 30.67
CA GLU A 766 -1.80 48.33 31.47
C GLU A 766 -1.67 47.97 32.96
N ASP A 767 -1.15 46.78 33.28
CA ASP A 767 -0.88 46.38 34.69
C ASP A 767 0.25 47.18 35.36
N SER A 768 1.08 47.90 34.59
CA SER A 768 2.12 48.77 35.17
C SER A 768 1.56 50.07 35.77
N GLN A 769 0.30 50.42 35.52
CA GLN A 769 -0.36 51.60 36.10
C GLN A 769 -1.09 51.33 37.42
N LEU A 770 -1.22 50.07 37.87
CA LEU A 770 -1.90 49.71 39.12
C LEU A 770 -0.97 49.48 40.32
N ALA A 771 0.34 49.65 40.16
CA ALA A 771 1.32 49.61 41.26
C ALA A 771 1.47 50.96 42.00
N GLY A 772 0.35 51.65 42.24
CA GLY A 772 0.29 52.96 42.87
C GLY A 772 -0.82 53.10 43.91
N SER A 773 -1.11 52.07 44.71
CA SER A 773 -2.05 52.22 45.84
C SER A 773 -1.98 51.09 46.88
N TRP A 774 -0.84 50.91 47.55
CA TRP A 774 -0.85 50.22 48.85
C TRP A 774 -0.01 51.01 49.85
N GLY A 775 -0.67 52.03 50.40
CA GLY A 775 -0.19 52.78 51.55
C GLY A 775 -0.23 51.93 52.82
N ILE A 776 0.91 51.99 53.51
CA ILE A 776 1.22 51.58 54.87
C ILE A 776 0.02 51.58 55.83
N ALA A 777 -0.15 50.49 56.56
CA ALA A 777 -1.14 50.31 57.62
C ALA A 777 -0.80 51.07 58.92
N ALA A 778 -1.82 51.54 59.63
CA ALA A 778 -1.79 51.80 61.07
C ALA A 778 -3.17 51.49 61.71
N PRO A 779 -3.22 51.08 62.99
CA PRO A 779 -4.23 50.16 63.53
C PRO A 779 -5.44 50.82 64.18
N ALA A 780 -6.53 50.06 64.33
CA ALA A 780 -7.75 50.46 65.03
C ALA A 780 -7.71 50.14 66.53
N GLY A 781 -8.20 51.05 67.39
CA GLY A 781 -8.46 50.73 68.80
C GLY A 781 -8.82 51.88 69.77
N ALA A 782 -10.05 52.42 69.65
CA ALA A 782 -10.95 52.91 70.73
C ALA A 782 -10.52 54.13 71.62
N PRO A 783 -11.40 54.63 72.52
CA PRO A 783 -12.39 55.70 72.28
C PRO A 783 -12.17 56.98 73.14
N GLU A 784 -13.03 57.99 72.92
CA GLU A 784 -13.37 59.17 73.74
C GLU A 784 -12.49 59.57 74.94
N VAL A 785 -12.21 60.88 75.06
CA VAL A 785 -12.65 61.74 76.18
C VAL A 785 -12.15 63.18 75.94
N THR A 786 -13.08 64.12 76.12
CA THR A 786 -12.97 65.59 76.32
C THR A 786 -11.58 66.11 76.73
N ARG A 787 -11.11 67.28 76.28
CA ARG A 787 -11.78 68.59 76.31
C ARG A 787 -10.99 69.59 75.47
#